data_AF-A0A8T3T2Z7-F1
#
_entry.id   AF-A0A8T3T2Z7-F1
#
_cell.length_a   1.000
_cell.length_b   1.000
_cell.length_c   1.000
_cell.angle_alpha   90.00
_cell.angle_beta   90.00
_cell.angle_gamma   90.00
#
_symmetry.space_group_name_H-M   'P 1'
#
loop_
_entity.id
_entity.type
_entity.pdbx_description
1 polymer ?
#
loop_
_entity_poly.entity_id
_entity_poly.type
_entity_poly.pdbx_seq_one_letter_code
_entity_poly.pdbx_strand_id
1 'polypeptide(L)'
;MRCPACDGENPESARYCASCGGRLATACPHCQVVVGLGVRFCTSCGGSIAADTTDGVATENGPDAEPPAERRRISVLFVDLENFTALAESLDPEELRIVQSRYFEVARSVVARYGGTIEKFIGDAVMAVWGAPLAHEDDAERAVRAALEIVDAVGRLGGAASGSNLTARAAVATGQAAVTLGAIGQGMVAGDLVNVAARLQARAPVGSVLVDAETREMAAEAASFERAGSLSLKGRTARLAAFHATKGANTRPGRTVGSHSGPFVGRDRELRELSELFDGVARERRCRLVSVTGIAGIGKSRLAWELHEHLDGLPQDVAWHAGRAPAYGEDITFAAVAEMVRRRIRVSDNVPPELARRQLAAALGEFVRDDVERSWMEPRLAVLLGGDENETFERYELFAAWRRFFERVSDLSPAVLVFEDLQWAEPSLLEFIEHLASWTRDHPILILGLARPELMERRPAWGAGLGSFTALHLERLPDAAMRGLLTGHAPDVPDPLVRQVLERAGGVPLYAVEVVRILADRRTPGAGRGSSHVPSDAEREMIEIPHSLHGLIAARIDALPAHERRLLLAAAILGRRFRPDAVVAIAGTEPALTRERLDGLLRRELLAINEDGGSPGRGELGFVQDLVREVAYGTLSRSERRALHLGAARYLESHSDDEFAASLAHHLVQVHQLAPGHPDAPRIARRAVAALRRAARDAIRLHVPERALGQLEHAMRLNQVPEQRIALLGETAAAARAAGRLDVAERHLREQVAALAEAGMPREEASARAHLASVLLTAQRNEPALAELESALETIEDIGADAASVELAAQLARARMLMGNNQAGFEWAERALDAARRLGIEPVAADILVTRGTARFRLGQEAVGLEDLRAAIVAAEESGAIAVELRARNNLAWLSVADDPRSTLETARQGYELATAMGVGDMAVQLADVACAAAIETGDWAWALETATTLGAGSLPDEFRMDLGASVAIIRSLQGHPQPMAAVDAMPMPSSTDPQVLAGLLHARAWASFVAGAFDEARRFAMQAAESSLGAERANQWTLATRSSLWLRDPEAAAAGLHELRGLGLSGRAVHAASMTMEAGVVALSGREEARRRYRRAAEAWRELDLPFHLALTLLDAQRLLGDAGDGGEALAILAALGADGLAAVAISAVSPAAGPPRPARSRPPSARTAHRTGGGRRRPRATDRRVPPG
;
A
#
# COMPACT_ATOMS: atom_id res chain seq x y z
N MET A 1 9.66 -65.22 31.18
CA MET A 1 10.34 -64.07 30.53
C MET A 1 10.34 -62.85 31.46
N ARG A 2 11.36 -62.00 31.40
CA ARG A 2 11.40 -60.73 32.16
C ARG A 2 10.91 -59.57 31.31
N CYS A 3 10.19 -58.63 31.94
CA CYS A 3 9.68 -57.46 31.26
C CYS A 3 10.83 -56.48 30.95
N PRO A 4 11.04 -56.07 29.69
CA PRO A 4 12.11 -55.13 29.37
C PRO A 4 11.89 -53.72 29.95
N ALA A 5 10.66 -53.38 30.38
CA ALA A 5 10.33 -52.06 30.93
C ALA A 5 10.46 -51.97 32.46
N CYS A 6 10.26 -53.06 33.20
CA CYS A 6 10.28 -53.02 34.68
C CYS A 6 10.97 -54.24 35.33
N ASP A 7 11.60 -55.09 34.54
CA ASP A 7 12.28 -56.34 34.91
C ASP A 7 11.44 -57.40 35.67
N GLY A 8 10.11 -57.19 35.77
CA GLY A 8 9.20 -58.13 36.43
C GLY A 8 9.14 -59.50 35.73
N GLU A 9 9.17 -60.58 36.51
CA GLU A 9 9.05 -61.95 35.99
C GLU A 9 7.62 -62.28 35.55
N ASN A 10 7.50 -62.83 34.34
CA ASN A 10 6.23 -63.17 33.71
C ASN A 10 6.27 -64.57 33.08
N PRO A 11 5.15 -65.31 33.04
CA PRO A 11 5.05 -66.55 32.29
C PRO A 11 5.37 -66.34 30.80
N GLU A 12 5.93 -67.33 30.10
CA GLU A 12 6.28 -67.21 28.68
C GLU A 12 5.08 -66.98 27.75
N SER A 13 3.87 -67.32 28.19
CA SER A 13 2.62 -67.08 27.46
C SER A 13 2.01 -65.69 27.71
N ALA A 14 2.60 -64.87 28.58
CA ALA A 14 2.04 -63.58 28.98
C ALA A 14 2.16 -62.56 27.83
N ARG A 15 1.03 -61.99 27.40
CA ARG A 15 0.99 -60.92 26.38
C ARG A 15 1.28 -59.52 26.96
N TYR A 16 1.09 -59.37 28.26
CA TYR A 16 1.33 -58.14 29.02
C TYR A 16 2.01 -58.50 30.34
N CYS A 17 2.82 -57.57 30.85
CA CYS A 17 3.49 -57.69 32.13
C CYS A 17 2.48 -57.58 33.27
N ALA A 18 2.46 -58.55 34.17
CA ALA A 18 1.61 -58.55 35.35
C ALA A 18 1.95 -57.41 36.35
N SER A 19 3.16 -56.85 36.29
CA SER A 19 3.63 -55.80 37.20
C SER A 19 3.38 -54.38 36.68
N CYS A 20 3.60 -54.11 35.38
CA CYS A 20 3.51 -52.75 34.83
C CYS A 20 2.52 -52.60 33.67
N GLY A 21 1.84 -53.67 33.24
CA GLY A 21 0.93 -53.65 32.09
C GLY A 21 1.62 -53.53 30.72
N GLY A 22 2.95 -53.42 30.68
CA GLY A 22 3.72 -53.32 29.44
C GLY A 22 3.55 -54.56 28.56
N ARG A 23 3.30 -54.36 27.26
CA ARG A 23 3.14 -55.46 26.30
C ARG A 23 4.43 -56.29 26.21
N LEU A 24 4.32 -57.61 26.16
CA LEU A 24 5.45 -58.56 26.13
C LEU A 24 5.52 -59.38 24.83
N ALA A 25 4.42 -59.47 24.09
CA ALA A 25 4.34 -60.19 22.82
C ALA A 25 3.42 -59.49 21.81
N THR A 26 3.71 -59.68 20.52
CA THR A 26 2.89 -59.19 19.39
C THR A 26 2.49 -60.34 18.48
N ALA A 27 1.46 -60.16 17.66
CA ALA A 27 1.11 -61.13 16.61
C ALA A 27 1.90 -60.81 15.34
N CYS A 28 2.44 -61.81 14.66
CA CYS A 28 3.05 -61.63 13.35
C CYS A 28 1.99 -61.13 12.36
N PRO A 29 2.25 -60.02 11.62
CA PRO A 29 1.27 -59.48 10.68
C PRO A 29 0.99 -60.41 9.49
N HIS A 30 1.86 -61.38 9.20
CA HIS A 30 1.70 -62.31 8.08
C HIS A 30 1.00 -63.63 8.43
N CYS A 31 1.27 -64.22 9.61
CA CYS A 31 0.71 -65.53 9.98
C CYS A 31 -0.03 -65.54 11.33
N GLN A 32 -0.14 -64.40 12.00
CA GLN A 32 -0.86 -64.20 13.27
C GLN A 32 -0.32 -65.00 14.48
N VAL A 33 0.80 -65.71 14.34
CA VAL A 33 1.49 -66.38 15.45
C VAL A 33 2.03 -65.34 16.43
N VAL A 34 1.84 -65.58 17.72
CA VAL A 34 2.33 -64.71 18.79
C VAL A 34 3.84 -64.87 18.92
N VAL A 35 4.56 -63.77 18.82
CA VAL A 35 6.03 -63.70 18.92
C VAL A 35 6.43 -62.70 20.00
N GLY A 36 7.58 -62.90 20.64
CA GLY A 36 8.10 -61.98 21.64
C GLY A 36 8.44 -60.61 21.04
N LEU A 37 8.29 -59.53 21.81
CA LEU A 37 8.73 -58.20 21.37
C LEU A 37 10.27 -58.17 21.21
N GLY A 38 10.74 -57.60 20.10
CA GLY A 38 12.17 -57.51 19.75
C GLY A 38 12.66 -58.55 18.74
N VAL A 39 11.83 -59.51 18.33
CA VAL A 39 12.19 -60.43 17.23
C VAL A 39 12.03 -59.74 15.87
N ARG A 40 13.07 -59.79 15.04
CA ARG A 40 13.08 -59.14 13.72
C ARG A 40 12.33 -59.95 12.65
N PHE A 41 12.19 -61.26 12.85
CA PHE A 41 11.52 -62.18 11.93
C PHE A 41 10.66 -63.17 12.69
N CYS A 42 9.54 -63.58 12.08
CA CYS A 42 8.69 -64.64 12.63
C CYS A 42 9.38 -66.00 12.49
N THR A 43 9.58 -66.70 13.60
CA THR A 43 10.16 -68.05 13.61
C THR A 43 9.25 -69.11 12.98
N SER A 44 7.97 -68.81 12.75
CA SER A 44 7.01 -69.74 12.14
C SER A 44 6.87 -69.59 10.63
N CYS A 45 6.85 -68.35 10.09
CA CYS A 45 6.64 -68.12 8.65
C CYS A 45 7.79 -67.39 7.94
N GLY A 46 8.82 -66.95 8.67
CA GLY A 46 9.95 -66.20 8.13
C GLY A 46 9.67 -64.73 7.79
N GLY A 47 8.43 -64.25 7.95
CA GLY A 47 8.04 -62.87 7.65
C GLY A 47 8.73 -61.84 8.56
N SER A 48 9.15 -60.71 8.01
CA SER A 48 9.72 -59.59 8.78
C SER A 48 8.68 -59.02 9.74
N ILE A 49 9.12 -58.77 10.98
CA ILE A 49 8.32 -58.11 12.03
C ILE A 49 8.88 -56.69 12.30
N ALA A 50 10.07 -56.38 11.77
CA ALA A 50 10.62 -55.03 11.75
C ALA A 50 9.97 -54.21 10.64
N ALA A 51 9.41 -53.06 10.99
CA ALA A 51 8.94 -52.07 10.04
C ALA A 51 10.13 -51.56 9.21
N ASP A 52 10.03 -51.65 7.88
CA ASP A 52 11.01 -51.14 6.92
C ASP A 52 11.17 -49.62 7.10
N THR A 53 12.32 -49.21 7.61
CA THR A 53 12.83 -47.84 7.52
C THR A 53 13.70 -47.73 6.27
N THR A 54 13.09 -47.42 5.11
CA THR A 54 13.78 -46.76 3.99
C THR A 54 12.79 -45.88 3.21
N ASP A 55 13.16 -44.59 3.14
CA ASP A 55 12.74 -43.56 2.19
C ASP A 55 11.26 -43.17 2.12
N GLY A 56 10.82 -42.56 3.22
CA GLY A 56 9.74 -41.58 3.23
C GLY A 56 9.95 -40.69 4.44
N VAL A 57 10.09 -39.38 4.23
CA VAL A 57 10.25 -38.38 5.30
C VAL A 57 8.98 -38.39 6.15
N ALA A 58 8.95 -39.25 7.16
CA ALA A 58 7.94 -39.30 8.20
C ALA A 58 8.46 -38.52 9.41
N THR A 59 7.72 -37.50 9.77
CA THR A 59 7.85 -36.70 10.98
C THR A 59 7.75 -37.60 12.22
N GLU A 60 8.89 -37.84 12.88
CA GLU A 60 8.92 -38.39 14.23
C GLU A 60 8.49 -37.31 15.24
N ASN A 61 7.24 -37.39 15.70
CA ASN A 61 6.87 -36.92 17.04
C ASN A 61 7.05 -38.10 18.00
N GLY A 62 8.28 -38.32 18.46
CA GLY A 62 8.53 -39.12 19.66
C GLY A 62 8.14 -38.36 20.93
N PRO A 63 8.12 -39.00 22.11
CA PRO A 63 7.85 -38.34 23.39
C PRO A 63 8.92 -37.31 23.80
N ASP A 64 10.00 -37.18 23.01
CA ASP A 64 11.09 -36.21 23.14
C ASP A 64 11.06 -35.11 22.05
N ALA A 65 9.94 -34.91 21.35
CA ALA A 65 9.78 -33.71 20.54
C ALA A 65 9.75 -32.50 21.48
N GLU A 66 10.79 -31.64 21.41
CA GLU A 66 10.78 -30.34 22.09
C GLU A 66 9.42 -29.66 21.82
N PRO A 67 8.74 -29.15 22.85
CA PRO A 67 7.41 -28.59 22.63
C PRO A 67 7.50 -27.43 21.63
N PRO A 68 6.52 -27.28 20.72
CA PRO A 68 6.61 -26.31 19.64
C PRO A 68 6.79 -24.91 20.22
N ALA A 69 7.91 -24.28 19.85
CA ALA A 69 8.24 -22.92 20.24
C ALA A 69 7.53 -21.95 19.28
N GLU A 70 6.57 -21.20 19.80
CA GLU A 70 5.80 -20.21 19.05
C GLU A 70 6.27 -18.79 19.36
N ARG A 71 6.03 -17.86 18.44
CA ARG A 71 6.20 -16.43 18.72
C ARG A 71 4.83 -15.85 19.07
N ARG A 72 4.67 -15.44 20.32
CA ARG A 72 3.40 -14.93 20.84
C ARG A 72 3.56 -13.56 21.44
N ARG A 73 2.50 -12.76 21.31
CA ARG A 73 2.33 -11.57 22.13
C ARG A 73 1.74 -11.99 23.46
N ILE A 74 2.41 -11.63 24.56
CA ILE A 74 2.01 -12.01 25.90
C ILE A 74 2.10 -10.81 26.84
N SER A 75 1.36 -10.84 27.94
CA SER A 75 1.50 -9.91 29.06
C SER A 75 2.16 -10.63 30.23
N VAL A 76 3.26 -10.07 30.74
CA VAL A 76 4.05 -10.66 31.83
C VAL A 76 3.90 -9.80 33.08
N LEU A 77 3.36 -10.40 34.14
CA LEU A 77 3.26 -9.81 35.48
C LEU A 77 4.43 -10.28 36.35
N PHE A 78 5.08 -9.33 37.01
CA PHE A 78 5.94 -9.58 38.16
C PHE A 78 5.36 -8.89 39.39
N VAL A 79 5.24 -9.63 40.50
CA VAL A 79 4.90 -9.09 41.82
C VAL A 79 6.02 -9.44 42.79
N ASP A 80 6.34 -8.53 43.69
CA ASP A 80 7.44 -8.64 44.66
C ASP A 80 7.01 -8.04 46.00
N LEU A 81 7.41 -8.66 47.11
CA LEU A 81 7.10 -8.16 48.44
C LEU A 81 8.20 -7.19 48.89
N GLU A 82 7.80 -6.06 49.47
CA GLU A 82 8.78 -5.15 50.09
C GLU A 82 9.16 -5.64 51.49
N ASN A 83 10.42 -5.46 51.87
CA ASN A 83 10.97 -5.78 53.19
C ASN A 83 10.82 -7.26 53.60
N PHE A 84 10.51 -8.17 52.67
CA PHE A 84 10.41 -9.60 52.96
C PHE A 84 11.74 -10.17 53.48
N THR A 85 12.89 -9.68 53.00
CA THR A 85 14.21 -10.08 53.51
C THR A 85 14.41 -9.68 54.98
N ALA A 86 14.04 -8.46 55.36
CA ALA A 86 14.13 -8.00 56.75
C ALA A 86 13.10 -8.70 57.65
N LEU A 87 11.93 -9.03 57.10
CA LEU A 87 10.91 -9.85 57.76
C LEU A 87 11.42 -11.29 57.96
N ALA A 88 12.12 -11.86 56.98
CA ALA A 88 12.72 -13.19 57.05
C ALA A 88 13.88 -13.29 58.05
N GLU A 89 14.58 -12.18 58.31
CA GLU A 89 15.61 -12.09 59.36
C GLU A 89 15.03 -11.94 60.77
N SER A 90 13.77 -11.51 60.91
CA SER A 90 13.13 -11.19 62.20
C SER A 90 12.03 -12.17 62.64
N LEU A 91 11.44 -12.93 61.71
CA LEU A 91 10.45 -13.99 61.99
C LEU A 91 11.10 -15.37 62.09
N ASP A 92 10.47 -16.26 62.85
CA ASP A 92 10.82 -17.69 62.81
C ASP A 92 10.54 -18.27 61.40
N PRO A 93 11.38 -19.18 60.87
CA PRO A 93 11.16 -19.79 59.56
C PRO A 93 9.77 -20.44 59.34
N GLU A 94 9.13 -20.98 60.39
CA GLU A 94 7.77 -21.53 60.30
C GLU A 94 6.72 -20.43 60.14
N GLU A 95 6.86 -19.32 60.87
CA GLU A 95 5.98 -18.15 60.77
C GLU A 95 6.13 -17.44 59.41
N LEU A 96 7.37 -17.30 58.93
CA LEU A 96 7.67 -16.76 57.61
C LEU A 96 7.03 -17.61 56.50
N ARG A 97 7.08 -18.94 56.63
CA ARG A 97 6.45 -19.86 55.67
C ARG A 97 4.93 -19.72 55.63
N ILE A 98 4.28 -19.50 56.77
CA ILE A 98 2.83 -19.26 56.85
C ILE A 98 2.45 -17.96 56.13
N VAL A 99 3.19 -16.87 56.37
CA VAL A 99 2.97 -15.58 55.68
C VAL A 99 3.17 -15.72 54.17
N GLN A 100 4.25 -16.41 53.75
CA GLN A 100 4.55 -16.64 52.35
C GLN A 100 3.49 -17.52 51.65
N SER A 101 3.01 -18.58 52.31
CA SER A 101 1.96 -19.45 51.76
C SER A 101 0.65 -18.71 51.56
N ARG A 102 0.23 -17.86 52.51
CA ARG A 102 -0.96 -17.01 52.36
C ARG A 102 -0.85 -16.03 51.19
N TYR A 103 0.32 -15.40 51.03
CA TYR A 103 0.58 -14.54 49.87
C TYR A 103 0.49 -15.32 48.55
N PHE A 104 1.10 -16.50 48.46
CA PHE A 104 1.06 -17.33 47.25
C PHE A 104 -0.34 -17.86 46.95
N GLU A 105 -1.16 -18.15 47.96
CA GLU A 105 -2.57 -18.51 47.77
C GLU A 105 -3.38 -17.35 47.20
N VAL A 106 -3.20 -16.13 47.73
CA VAL A 106 -3.82 -14.92 47.16
C VAL A 106 -3.38 -14.72 45.71
N ALA A 107 -2.08 -14.79 45.43
CA ALA A 107 -1.56 -14.63 44.09
C ALA A 107 -2.11 -15.71 43.13
N ARG A 108 -2.15 -16.99 43.55
CA ARG A 108 -2.73 -18.10 42.77
C ARG A 108 -4.21 -17.86 42.47
N SER A 109 -4.99 -17.52 43.50
CA SER A 109 -6.43 -17.28 43.36
C SER A 109 -6.72 -16.12 42.41
N VAL A 110 -6.03 -14.99 42.58
CA VAL A 110 -6.24 -13.80 41.73
C VAL A 110 -5.77 -14.06 40.29
N VAL A 111 -4.56 -14.61 40.10
CA VAL A 111 -4.04 -14.90 38.75
C VAL A 111 -4.97 -15.88 38.02
N ALA A 112 -5.40 -16.96 38.67
CA ALA A 112 -6.31 -17.93 38.08
C ALA A 112 -7.69 -17.31 37.77
N ARG A 113 -8.23 -16.49 38.67
CA ARG A 113 -9.50 -15.79 38.45
C ARG A 113 -9.47 -14.92 37.20
N TYR A 114 -8.38 -14.23 36.92
CA TYR A 114 -8.23 -13.44 35.69
C TYR A 114 -7.69 -14.25 34.50
N GLY A 115 -7.66 -15.59 34.58
CA GLY A 115 -7.24 -16.48 33.50
C GLY A 115 -5.76 -16.41 33.14
N GLY A 116 -4.90 -15.99 34.07
CA GLY A 116 -3.44 -16.02 33.91
C GLY A 116 -2.85 -17.35 34.36
N THR A 117 -1.64 -17.64 33.88
CA THR A 117 -0.87 -18.83 34.29
C THR A 117 0.33 -18.39 35.13
N ILE A 118 0.50 -18.96 36.33
CA ILE A 118 1.72 -18.74 37.12
C ILE A 118 2.85 -19.56 36.49
N GLU A 119 3.90 -18.86 36.07
CA GLU A 119 5.10 -19.48 35.50
C GLU A 119 6.00 -20.00 36.62
N LYS A 120 6.32 -19.16 37.62
CA LYS A 120 7.17 -19.56 38.75
C LYS A 120 7.11 -18.60 39.91
N PHE A 121 7.46 -19.14 41.08
CA PHE A 121 7.79 -18.39 42.29
C PHE A 121 9.31 -18.24 42.36
N ILE A 122 9.81 -17.03 42.55
CA ILE A 122 11.24 -16.71 42.62
C ILE A 122 11.50 -16.04 43.97
N GLY A 123 11.80 -16.84 45.00
CA GLY A 123 11.84 -16.31 46.37
C GLY A 123 10.45 -15.83 46.80
N ASP A 124 10.31 -14.54 47.07
CA ASP A 124 9.07 -13.83 47.37
C ASP A 124 8.39 -13.18 46.15
N ALA A 125 9.01 -13.27 44.97
CA ALA A 125 8.43 -12.76 43.74
C ALA A 125 7.54 -13.80 43.03
N VAL A 126 6.46 -13.32 42.40
CA VAL A 126 5.54 -14.11 41.56
C VAL A 126 5.67 -13.66 40.12
N MET A 127 5.93 -14.60 39.21
CA MET A 127 5.88 -14.37 37.77
C MET A 127 4.65 -15.08 37.18
N ALA A 128 3.78 -14.32 36.53
CA ALA A 128 2.59 -14.83 35.85
C ALA A 128 2.47 -14.27 34.43
N VAL A 129 1.80 -15.01 33.55
CA VAL A 129 1.67 -14.69 32.13
C VAL A 129 0.25 -14.84 31.61
N TRP A 130 -0.13 -13.95 30.70
CA TRP A 130 -1.36 -13.97 29.90
C TRP A 130 -0.98 -13.99 28.41
N GLY A 131 -1.81 -14.58 27.56
CA GLY A 131 -1.49 -14.82 26.14
C GLY A 131 -0.80 -16.16 25.84
N ALA A 132 -0.52 -16.96 26.88
CA ALA A 132 0.07 -18.29 26.80
C ALA A 132 -0.48 -19.17 27.95
N PRO A 133 -0.94 -20.42 27.67
CA PRO A 133 -0.96 -21.08 26.37
C PRO A 133 -2.09 -20.62 25.43
N LEU A 134 -3.04 -19.81 25.90
CA LEU A 134 -4.19 -19.32 25.11
C LEU A 134 -4.21 -17.79 25.07
N ALA A 135 -4.29 -17.22 23.87
CA ALA A 135 -4.42 -15.78 23.66
C ALA A 135 -5.87 -15.30 23.82
N HIS A 136 -6.04 -14.14 24.45
CA HIS A 136 -7.31 -13.43 24.55
C HIS A 136 -7.13 -11.95 24.19
N GLU A 137 -8.23 -11.32 23.75
CA GLU A 137 -8.24 -9.91 23.31
C GLU A 137 -7.83 -8.94 24.43
N ASP A 138 -8.15 -9.28 25.68
CA ASP A 138 -8.01 -8.44 26.87
C ASP A 138 -6.87 -8.89 27.79
N ASP A 139 -5.89 -9.67 27.29
CA ASP A 139 -4.77 -10.22 28.08
C ASP A 139 -4.03 -9.16 28.92
N ALA A 140 -3.76 -7.99 28.34
CA ALA A 140 -3.08 -6.89 29.03
C ALA A 140 -3.96 -6.26 30.12
N GLU A 141 -5.27 -6.10 29.85
CA GLU A 141 -6.24 -5.61 30.83
C GLU A 141 -6.34 -6.57 32.02
N ARG A 142 -6.47 -7.87 31.76
CA ARG A 142 -6.58 -8.91 32.79
C ARG A 142 -5.32 -8.95 33.66
N ALA A 143 -4.14 -8.85 33.06
CA ALA A 143 -2.87 -8.78 33.78
C ALA A 143 -2.79 -7.54 34.70
N VAL A 144 -3.24 -6.36 34.23
CA VAL A 144 -3.24 -5.13 35.03
C VAL A 144 -4.26 -5.20 36.18
N ARG A 145 -5.47 -5.73 35.94
CA ARG A 145 -6.49 -5.93 36.99
C ARG A 145 -5.98 -6.90 38.06
N ALA A 146 -5.39 -8.01 37.66
CA ALA A 146 -4.76 -8.96 38.58
C ALA A 146 -3.65 -8.30 39.41
N ALA A 147 -2.78 -7.50 38.78
CA ALA A 147 -1.71 -6.78 39.47
C ALA A 147 -2.24 -5.82 40.54
N LEU A 148 -3.26 -5.02 40.19
CA LEU A 148 -3.90 -4.06 41.10
C LEU A 148 -4.60 -4.77 42.26
N GLU A 149 -5.26 -5.90 42.00
CA GLU A 149 -5.94 -6.68 43.04
C GLU A 149 -4.95 -7.38 43.97
N ILE A 150 -3.86 -7.96 43.45
CA ILE A 150 -2.82 -8.60 44.28
C ILE A 150 -2.16 -7.56 45.19
N VAL A 151 -1.77 -6.39 44.66
CA VAL A 151 -1.14 -5.33 45.48
C VAL A 151 -2.07 -4.87 46.61
N ASP A 152 -3.37 -4.72 46.33
CA ASP A 152 -4.38 -4.32 47.31
C ASP A 152 -4.69 -5.42 48.34
N ALA A 153 -4.80 -6.68 47.90
CA ALA A 153 -5.03 -7.83 48.78
C ALA A 153 -3.85 -8.09 49.73
N VAL A 154 -2.62 -7.93 49.26
CA VAL A 154 -1.41 -8.02 50.10
C VAL A 154 -1.39 -6.92 51.16
N GLY A 155 -1.75 -5.69 50.80
CA GLY A 155 -1.87 -4.60 51.78
C GLY A 155 -2.88 -4.89 52.90
N ARG A 156 -4.00 -5.57 52.59
CA ARG A 156 -4.97 -6.01 53.60
C ARG A 156 -4.45 -7.14 54.49
N LEU A 157 -3.68 -8.08 53.94
CA LEU A 157 -3.06 -9.17 54.70
C LEU A 157 -2.12 -8.64 55.80
N GLY A 158 -1.36 -7.58 55.52
CA GLY A 158 -0.48 -6.93 56.51
C GLY A 158 -1.23 -6.29 57.70
N GLY A 159 -2.47 -5.85 57.50
CA GLY A 159 -3.29 -5.26 58.57
C GLY A 159 -3.93 -6.28 59.53
N ALA A 160 -4.16 -7.51 59.06
CA ALA A 160 -4.89 -8.55 59.81
C ALA A 160 -3.98 -9.59 60.49
N ALA A 161 -2.73 -9.73 60.03
CA ALA A 161 -1.76 -10.69 60.56
C ALA A 161 -0.54 -9.97 61.17
N SER A 162 -0.46 -9.98 62.50
CA SER A 162 0.80 -9.88 63.27
C SER A 162 1.57 -8.55 63.33
N GLY A 163 0.99 -7.40 62.98
CA GLY A 163 1.64 -6.09 63.21
C GLY A 163 2.80 -5.75 62.25
N SER A 164 2.92 -6.50 61.15
CA SER A 164 3.88 -6.25 60.07
C SER A 164 3.19 -5.60 58.86
N ASN A 165 3.64 -4.41 58.44
CA ASN A 165 3.19 -3.74 57.21
C ASN A 165 3.69 -4.50 55.97
N LEU A 166 2.98 -5.54 55.55
CA LEU A 166 3.28 -6.26 54.31
C LEU A 166 2.74 -5.47 53.10
N THR A 167 3.64 -5.03 52.22
CA THR A 167 3.33 -4.29 50.99
C THR A 167 3.90 -5.03 49.79
N ALA A 168 3.19 -4.98 48.67
CA ALA A 168 3.67 -5.50 47.39
C ALA A 168 3.86 -4.35 46.40
N ARG A 169 4.72 -4.59 45.41
CA ARG A 169 4.83 -3.79 44.19
C ARG A 169 4.76 -4.71 43.00
N ALA A 170 4.19 -4.24 41.89
CA ALA A 170 4.05 -5.06 40.71
C ALA A 170 4.40 -4.28 39.44
N ALA A 171 4.72 -5.02 38.37
CA ALA A 171 4.69 -4.45 37.03
C ALA A 171 4.18 -5.43 35.98
N VAL A 172 3.57 -4.86 34.93
CA VAL A 172 3.11 -5.59 33.75
C VAL A 172 3.82 -5.04 32.52
N ALA A 173 4.39 -5.93 31.70
CA ALA A 173 4.92 -5.58 30.39
C ALA A 173 4.29 -6.47 29.32
N THR A 174 3.97 -5.88 28.18
CA THR A 174 3.31 -6.57 27.06
C THR A 174 4.20 -6.51 25.84
N GLY A 175 4.33 -7.62 25.11
CA GLY A 175 5.14 -7.64 23.89
C GLY A 175 5.34 -9.04 23.32
N GLN A 176 6.19 -9.13 22.29
CA GLN A 176 6.50 -10.40 21.60
C GLN A 176 7.55 -11.22 22.36
N ALA A 177 7.25 -12.49 22.62
CA ALA A 177 8.16 -13.45 23.26
C ALA A 177 8.12 -14.82 22.55
N ALA A 178 9.17 -15.62 22.75
CA ALA A 178 9.16 -17.02 22.36
C ALA A 178 8.48 -17.84 23.47
N VAL A 179 7.50 -18.66 23.11
CA VAL A 179 6.69 -19.44 24.02
C VAL A 179 6.75 -20.92 23.65
N THR A 180 7.19 -21.76 24.57
CA THR A 180 7.24 -23.21 24.41
C THR A 180 5.97 -23.82 25.00
N LEU A 181 5.00 -24.15 24.14
CA LEU A 181 3.68 -24.62 24.59
C LEU A 181 3.79 -25.94 25.36
N GLY A 182 3.23 -26.01 26.57
CA GLY A 182 3.26 -27.21 27.41
C GLY A 182 4.42 -27.28 28.42
N ALA A 183 5.35 -26.32 28.41
CA ALA A 183 6.44 -26.20 29.38
C ALA A 183 6.09 -25.32 30.59
N ILE A 184 4.83 -25.35 31.06
CA ILE A 184 4.36 -24.55 32.21
C ILE A 184 5.22 -24.89 33.43
N GLY A 185 5.80 -23.88 34.08
CA GLY A 185 6.68 -24.09 35.23
C GLY A 185 8.12 -24.49 34.90
N GLN A 186 8.45 -24.66 33.61
CA GLN A 186 9.75 -25.12 33.13
C GLN A 186 10.41 -24.11 32.17
N GLY A 187 10.03 -22.84 32.20
CA GLY A 187 10.54 -21.83 31.28
C GLY A 187 9.71 -21.75 29.99
N MET A 188 8.38 -21.75 30.12
CA MET A 188 7.41 -21.61 29.02
C MET A 188 7.65 -20.35 28.20
N VAL A 189 8.18 -19.28 28.81
CA VAL A 189 8.40 -17.99 28.15
C VAL A 189 9.88 -17.62 28.20
N ALA A 190 10.44 -17.32 27.03
CA ALA A 190 11.81 -16.83 26.87
C ALA A 190 11.86 -15.53 26.05
N GLY A 191 12.74 -14.61 26.44
CA GLY A 191 13.01 -13.38 25.70
C GLY A 191 13.25 -12.15 26.57
N ASP A 192 13.57 -11.03 25.92
CA ASP A 192 13.86 -9.77 26.60
C ASP A 192 12.64 -9.20 27.36
N LEU A 193 11.42 -9.52 26.94
CA LEU A 193 10.19 -9.06 27.59
C LEU A 193 10.12 -9.46 29.07
N VAL A 194 10.52 -10.68 29.42
CA VAL A 194 10.55 -11.15 30.82
C VAL A 194 11.52 -10.30 31.65
N ASN A 195 12.68 -9.95 31.07
CA ASN A 195 13.65 -9.08 31.72
C ASN A 195 13.13 -7.64 31.86
N VAL A 196 12.37 -7.14 30.89
CA VAL A 196 11.74 -5.83 30.94
C VAL A 196 10.72 -5.78 32.08
N ALA A 197 9.82 -6.75 32.18
CA ALA A 197 8.80 -6.81 33.25
C ALA A 197 9.44 -6.84 34.65
N ALA A 198 10.42 -7.72 34.87
CA ALA A 198 11.12 -7.81 36.15
C ALA A 198 11.85 -6.50 36.51
N ARG A 199 12.54 -5.87 35.56
CA ARG A 199 13.26 -4.61 35.80
C ARG A 199 12.31 -3.42 36.00
N LEU A 200 11.13 -3.46 35.38
CA LEU A 200 10.09 -2.46 35.59
C LEU A 200 9.50 -2.59 37.00
N GLN A 201 9.21 -3.80 37.46
CA GLN A 201 8.75 -4.07 38.83
C GLN A 201 9.78 -3.60 39.86
N ALA A 202 11.07 -3.86 39.65
CA ALA A 202 12.13 -3.40 40.56
C ALA A 202 12.21 -1.87 40.71
N ARG A 203 11.63 -1.11 39.77
CA ARG A 203 11.53 0.36 39.79
C ARG A 203 10.16 0.86 40.26
N ALA A 204 9.18 -0.02 40.44
CA ALA A 204 7.85 0.35 40.91
C ALA A 204 7.93 0.85 42.37
N PRO A 205 7.37 2.03 42.66
CA PRO A 205 7.12 2.45 44.03
C PRO A 205 6.29 1.41 44.78
N VAL A 206 6.52 1.33 46.09
CA VAL A 206 5.81 0.45 47.01
C VAL A 206 4.31 0.66 46.92
N GLY A 207 3.53 -0.44 46.92
CA GLY A 207 2.07 -0.36 46.87
C GLY A 207 1.53 0.09 45.52
N SER A 208 2.36 0.12 44.47
CA SER A 208 1.97 0.57 43.14
C SER A 208 2.23 -0.47 42.05
N VAL A 209 1.56 -0.28 40.92
CA VAL A 209 1.72 -1.08 39.71
C VAL A 209 2.29 -0.20 38.60
N LEU A 210 3.45 -0.58 38.04
CA LEU A 210 4.00 0.05 36.84
C LEU A 210 3.67 -0.75 35.58
N VAL A 211 3.44 -0.05 34.47
CA VAL A 211 3.24 -0.67 33.16
C VAL A 211 4.09 0.02 32.09
N ASP A 212 4.42 -0.71 31.02
CA ASP A 212 5.03 -0.14 29.82
C ASP A 212 4.00 0.52 28.90
N ALA A 213 4.48 1.17 27.82
CA ALA A 213 3.63 1.88 26.88
C ALA A 213 2.62 0.96 26.16
N GLU A 214 3.05 -0.22 25.73
CA GLU A 214 2.23 -1.20 25.02
C GLU A 214 1.10 -1.73 25.94
N THR A 215 1.41 -2.06 27.19
CA THR A 215 0.39 -2.45 28.18
C THR A 215 -0.59 -1.31 28.46
N ARG A 216 -0.13 -0.06 28.59
CA ARG A 216 -1.01 1.10 28.82
C ARG A 216 -1.99 1.32 27.67
N GLU A 217 -1.55 1.13 26.43
CA GLU A 217 -2.39 1.25 25.24
C GLU A 217 -3.45 0.14 25.22
N MET A 218 -3.04 -1.11 25.43
CA MET A 218 -3.94 -2.26 25.39
C MET A 218 -4.88 -2.37 26.60
N ALA A 219 -4.53 -1.78 27.74
CA ALA A 219 -5.35 -1.81 28.97
C ALA A 219 -6.03 -0.45 29.28
N ALA A 220 -6.06 0.49 28.32
CA ALA A 220 -6.55 1.86 28.53
C ALA A 220 -8.01 1.94 29.02
N GLU A 221 -8.84 0.95 28.66
CA GLU A 221 -10.26 0.89 29.08
C GLU A 221 -10.42 0.29 30.49
N ALA A 222 -9.43 -0.46 30.98
CA ALA A 222 -9.49 -1.24 32.21
C ALA A 222 -9.05 -0.46 33.46
N ALA A 223 -8.15 0.50 33.30
CA ALA A 223 -7.50 1.22 34.40
C ALA A 223 -7.14 2.65 33.99
N SER A 224 -6.84 3.50 34.98
CA SER A 224 -6.31 4.84 34.73
C SER A 224 -4.78 4.83 34.83
N PHE A 225 -4.12 5.55 33.92
CA PHE A 225 -2.66 5.54 33.79
C PHE A 225 -2.07 6.94 33.91
N GLU A 226 -1.13 7.12 34.84
CA GLU A 226 -0.37 8.35 35.00
C GLU A 226 1.08 8.16 34.56
N ARG A 227 1.69 9.15 33.88
CA ARG A 227 3.09 9.04 33.42
C ARG A 227 4.03 8.96 34.62
N ALA A 228 4.80 7.87 34.71
CA ALA A 228 5.87 7.67 35.70
C ALA A 228 7.25 8.11 35.19
N GLY A 229 7.34 8.60 33.95
CA GLY A 229 8.57 9.07 33.30
C GLY A 229 9.25 8.02 32.40
N SER A 230 10.45 8.33 31.92
CA SER A 230 11.27 7.43 31.09
C SER A 230 12.40 6.81 31.92
N LEU A 231 12.33 5.51 32.18
CA LEU A 231 13.25 4.75 33.03
C LEU A 231 14.42 4.18 32.22
N SER A 232 15.65 4.39 32.70
CA SER A 232 16.83 3.66 32.22
C SER A 232 16.92 2.30 32.91
N LEU A 233 16.75 1.23 32.14
CA LEU A 233 16.88 -0.15 32.63
C LEU A 233 18.32 -0.66 32.40
N LYS A 234 18.90 -1.34 33.39
CA LYS A 234 20.27 -1.88 33.31
C LYS A 234 20.41 -2.81 32.09
N GLY A 235 21.39 -2.57 31.24
CA GLY A 235 21.67 -3.40 30.04
C GLY A 235 20.86 -3.04 28.79
N ARG A 236 20.07 -1.95 28.79
CA ARG A 236 19.46 -1.37 27.59
C ARG A 236 19.99 0.05 27.34
N THR A 237 20.29 0.37 26.09
CA THR A 237 20.70 1.72 25.64
C THR A 237 19.51 2.67 25.50
N ALA A 238 18.31 2.16 25.19
CA ALA A 238 17.08 2.95 25.07
C ALA A 238 16.32 3.07 26.41
N ARG A 239 15.80 4.27 26.72
CA ARG A 239 14.94 4.51 27.90
C ARG A 239 13.51 4.00 27.64
N LEU A 240 12.88 3.38 28.64
CA LEU A 240 11.52 2.85 28.55
C LEU A 240 10.53 3.83 29.18
N ALA A 241 9.45 4.20 28.47
CA ALA A 241 8.36 4.96 29.07
C ALA A 241 7.55 4.07 30.03
N ALA A 242 7.34 4.54 31.25
CA ALA A 242 6.59 3.83 32.29
C ALA A 242 5.39 4.64 32.77
N PHE A 243 4.35 3.93 33.21
CA PHE A 243 3.09 4.51 33.68
C PHE A 243 2.62 3.85 34.97
N HIS A 244 2.10 4.61 35.91
CA HIS A 244 1.41 4.11 37.09
C HIS A 244 -0.01 3.69 36.73
N ALA A 245 -0.34 2.42 36.92
CA ALA A 245 -1.71 1.96 36.86
C ALA A 245 -2.40 2.22 38.21
N THR A 246 -3.59 2.82 38.16
CA THR A 246 -4.42 3.08 39.34
C THR A 246 -5.82 2.52 39.13
N LYS A 247 -6.49 2.16 40.23
CA LYS A 247 -7.93 1.85 40.22
C LYS A 247 -8.70 3.14 39.92
N GLY A 248 -8.96 3.40 38.65
CA GLY A 248 -9.77 4.53 38.22
C GLY A 248 -11.24 4.15 38.13
N ALA A 249 -12.11 4.95 38.75
CA ALA A 249 -13.55 4.93 38.50
C ALA A 249 -13.84 5.43 37.08
N ASN A 250 -13.57 4.61 36.07
CA ASN A 250 -14.15 4.80 34.74
C ASN A 250 -15.51 4.09 34.60
N THR A 251 -16.15 3.74 35.71
CA THR A 251 -17.61 3.60 35.78
C THR A 251 -18.27 4.99 35.86
N ARG A 252 -17.99 5.85 34.87
CA ARG A 252 -18.91 6.97 34.62
C ARG A 252 -20.27 6.38 34.21
N PRO A 253 -21.40 6.95 34.65
CA PRO A 253 -22.71 6.55 34.16
C PRO A 253 -22.69 6.67 32.63
N GLY A 254 -22.95 5.58 31.91
CA GLY A 254 -23.09 5.59 30.45
C GLY A 254 -21.82 5.84 29.64
N ARG A 255 -20.75 5.04 29.80
CA ARG A 255 -19.60 5.06 28.85
C ARG A 255 -19.33 3.79 28.05
N THR A 256 -20.26 2.83 28.02
CA THR A 256 -20.55 2.09 26.78
C THR A 256 -21.09 3.01 25.66
N VAL A 257 -21.52 4.23 26.04
CA VAL A 257 -22.07 5.28 25.17
C VAL A 257 -21.04 6.33 24.70
N GLY A 258 -19.74 6.19 25.02
CA GLY A 258 -18.72 7.23 24.73
C GLY A 258 -17.48 6.82 23.95
N SER A 259 -17.33 5.55 23.53
CA SER A 259 -16.18 5.07 22.73
C SER A 259 -16.51 5.00 21.23
N HIS A 260 -17.80 5.04 20.89
CA HIS A 260 -18.29 4.99 19.52
C HIS A 260 -18.47 6.41 18.93
N SER A 261 -17.44 7.27 19.00
CA SER A 261 -17.44 8.44 18.10
C SER A 261 -17.36 7.90 16.67
N GLY A 262 -18.00 8.55 15.69
CA GLY A 262 -18.01 8.10 14.29
C GLY A 262 -19.39 8.01 13.66
N PRO A 263 -19.51 8.16 12.33
CA PRO A 263 -20.77 7.96 11.62
C PRO A 263 -21.18 6.49 11.64
N PHE A 264 -22.49 6.23 11.78
CA PHE A 264 -23.06 4.91 11.51
C PHE A 264 -23.25 4.74 10.02
N VAL A 265 -22.68 3.68 9.43
CA VAL A 265 -22.65 3.49 7.97
C VAL A 265 -22.92 2.06 7.58
N GLY A 266 -23.70 1.89 6.49
CA GLY A 266 -23.88 0.60 5.82
C GLY A 266 -24.67 -0.44 6.61
N ARG A 267 -25.42 -0.03 7.65
CA ARG A 267 -26.17 -0.91 8.56
C ARG A 267 -27.60 -0.43 8.85
N ASP A 268 -28.10 0.48 8.01
CA ASP A 268 -29.41 1.08 8.21
C ASP A 268 -30.53 0.04 8.13
N ARG A 269 -30.32 -1.04 7.36
CA ARG A 269 -31.29 -2.13 7.25
C ARG A 269 -31.39 -2.92 8.55
N GLU A 270 -30.27 -3.35 9.10
CA GLU A 270 -30.22 -4.15 10.32
C GLU A 270 -30.73 -3.35 11.53
N LEU A 271 -30.42 -2.05 11.59
CA LEU A 271 -30.97 -1.16 12.61
C LEU A 271 -32.49 -1.04 12.49
N ARG A 272 -33.03 -0.85 11.26
CA ARG A 272 -34.48 -0.83 11.03
C ARG A 272 -35.15 -2.14 11.43
N GLU A 273 -34.57 -3.29 11.08
CA GLU A 273 -35.12 -4.60 11.45
C GLU A 273 -35.17 -4.77 12.98
N LEU A 274 -34.14 -4.33 13.72
CA LEU A 274 -34.15 -4.35 15.19
C LEU A 274 -35.19 -3.39 15.79
N SER A 275 -35.33 -2.18 15.24
CA SER A 275 -36.35 -1.21 15.67
C SER A 275 -37.76 -1.75 15.43
N GLU A 276 -38.04 -2.34 14.26
CA GLU A 276 -39.34 -2.96 13.94
C GLU A 276 -39.67 -4.14 14.87
N LEU A 277 -38.66 -4.96 15.21
CA LEU A 277 -38.81 -6.04 16.18
C LEU A 277 -39.14 -5.51 17.57
N PHE A 278 -38.50 -4.42 18.01
CA PHE A 278 -38.81 -3.76 19.27
C PHE A 278 -40.22 -3.17 19.28
N ASP A 279 -40.63 -2.47 18.23
CA ASP A 279 -41.99 -1.92 18.11
C ASP A 279 -43.05 -3.05 18.15
N GLY A 280 -42.77 -4.17 17.50
CA GLY A 280 -43.57 -5.38 17.59
C GLY A 280 -43.69 -5.91 19.02
N VAL A 281 -42.58 -6.00 19.76
CA VAL A 281 -42.54 -6.41 21.18
C VAL A 281 -43.39 -5.49 22.04
N ALA A 282 -43.24 -4.16 21.88
CA ALA A 282 -43.96 -3.17 22.67
C ALA A 282 -45.48 -3.21 22.38
N ARG A 283 -45.86 -3.29 21.11
CA ARG A 283 -47.26 -3.31 20.66
C ARG A 283 -47.98 -4.61 20.98
N GLU A 284 -47.34 -5.75 20.75
CA GLU A 284 -47.95 -7.07 20.92
C GLU A 284 -47.81 -7.60 22.35
N ARG A 285 -46.99 -6.93 23.18
CA ARG A 285 -46.63 -7.35 24.53
C ARG A 285 -46.12 -8.79 24.58
N ARG A 286 -45.22 -9.15 23.67
CA ARG A 286 -44.66 -10.51 23.59
C ARG A 286 -43.15 -10.48 23.69
N CYS A 287 -42.59 -11.48 24.36
CA CYS A 287 -41.16 -11.69 24.41
C CYS A 287 -40.63 -12.15 23.06
N ARG A 288 -39.53 -11.56 22.57
CA ARG A 288 -38.83 -12.01 21.36
C ARG A 288 -37.34 -12.16 21.62
N LEU A 289 -36.73 -13.21 21.08
CA LEU A 289 -35.28 -13.44 21.12
C LEU A 289 -34.67 -13.12 19.75
N VAL A 290 -33.71 -12.21 19.72
CA VAL A 290 -32.93 -11.87 18.53
C VAL A 290 -31.47 -12.22 18.78
N SER A 291 -30.88 -13.01 17.90
CA SER A 291 -29.45 -13.36 17.96
C SER A 291 -28.72 -12.67 16.81
N VAL A 292 -27.93 -11.66 17.13
CA VAL A 292 -27.05 -10.96 16.18
C VAL A 292 -25.71 -11.67 16.13
N THR A 293 -25.40 -12.31 15.00
CA THR A 293 -24.17 -13.06 14.79
C THR A 293 -23.24 -12.37 13.81
N GLY A 294 -21.93 -12.51 14.02
CA GLY A 294 -20.93 -12.03 13.07
C GLY A 294 -19.53 -12.04 13.69
N ILE A 295 -18.50 -11.93 12.86
CA ILE A 295 -17.10 -11.95 13.33
C ILE A 295 -16.82 -10.80 14.32
N ALA A 296 -15.73 -10.91 15.07
CA ALA A 296 -15.34 -9.86 15.99
C ALA A 296 -15.00 -8.55 15.25
N GLY A 297 -15.31 -7.41 15.86
CA GLY A 297 -15.08 -6.09 15.25
C GLY A 297 -16.02 -5.72 14.10
N ILE A 298 -16.98 -6.59 13.72
CA ILE A 298 -17.92 -6.38 12.60
C ILE A 298 -18.97 -5.28 12.85
N GLY A 299 -19.11 -4.82 14.09
CA GLY A 299 -20.06 -3.77 14.50
C GLY A 299 -21.26 -4.22 15.35
N LYS A 300 -21.27 -5.44 15.93
CA LYS A 300 -22.38 -5.94 16.77
C LYS A 300 -22.73 -5.00 17.93
N SER A 301 -21.76 -4.64 18.77
CA SER A 301 -21.98 -3.74 19.91
C SER A 301 -22.33 -2.31 19.46
N ARG A 302 -21.80 -1.86 18.31
CA ARG A 302 -22.21 -0.58 17.71
C ARG A 302 -23.67 -0.59 17.26
N LEU A 303 -24.14 -1.67 16.64
CA LEU A 303 -25.53 -1.82 16.24
C LEU A 303 -26.46 -1.82 17.47
N ALA A 304 -26.09 -2.53 18.54
CA ALA A 304 -26.84 -2.49 19.80
C ALA A 304 -26.84 -1.09 20.44
N TRP A 305 -25.73 -0.35 20.32
CA TRP A 305 -25.64 1.03 20.78
C TRP A 305 -26.53 1.98 19.97
N GLU A 306 -26.55 1.88 18.65
CA GLU A 306 -27.45 2.70 17.80
C GLU A 306 -28.92 2.41 18.10
N LEU A 307 -29.25 1.14 18.35
CA LEU A 307 -30.59 0.79 18.82
C LEU A 307 -30.88 1.47 20.16
N HIS A 308 -29.94 1.45 21.12
CA HIS A 308 -30.11 2.14 22.40
C HIS A 308 -30.38 3.63 22.23
N GLU A 309 -29.55 4.34 21.44
CA GLU A 309 -29.72 5.78 21.17
C GLU A 309 -31.05 6.08 20.45
N HIS A 310 -31.43 5.23 19.49
CA HIS A 310 -32.71 5.36 18.80
C HIS A 310 -33.89 5.23 19.77
N LEU A 311 -33.82 4.27 20.70
CA LEU A 311 -34.86 4.02 21.70
C LEU A 311 -34.90 5.07 22.81
N ASP A 312 -33.74 5.58 23.25
CA ASP A 312 -33.65 6.67 24.24
C ASP A 312 -34.22 7.98 23.70
N GLY A 313 -34.18 8.19 22.37
CA GLY A 313 -34.82 9.31 21.69
C GLY A 313 -36.35 9.21 21.58
N LEU A 314 -36.98 8.09 21.98
CA LEU A 314 -38.43 7.94 21.92
C LEU A 314 -39.11 8.61 23.13
N PRO A 315 -40.36 9.10 22.99
CA PRO A 315 -41.12 9.65 24.12
C PRO A 315 -41.49 8.63 25.21
N GLN A 316 -41.34 7.33 24.94
CA GLN A 316 -41.68 6.25 25.86
C GLN A 316 -40.43 5.81 26.62
N ASP A 317 -40.54 5.61 27.93
CA ASP A 317 -39.43 5.08 28.73
C ASP A 317 -39.12 3.64 28.31
N VAL A 318 -37.83 3.30 28.17
CA VAL A 318 -37.35 1.96 27.83
C VAL A 318 -36.40 1.43 28.89
N ALA A 319 -36.69 0.23 29.37
CA ALA A 319 -35.92 -0.49 30.36
C ALA A 319 -34.71 -1.20 29.73
N TRP A 320 -33.59 -0.49 29.56
CA TRP A 320 -32.37 -1.06 28.95
C TRP A 320 -31.46 -1.77 29.97
N HIS A 321 -31.11 -3.02 29.67
CA HIS A 321 -30.22 -3.86 30.48
C HIS A 321 -29.16 -4.49 29.59
N ALA A 322 -27.89 -4.27 29.89
CA ALA A 322 -26.76 -4.90 29.20
C ALA A 322 -25.86 -5.62 30.19
N GLY A 323 -25.43 -6.83 29.83
CA GLY A 323 -24.50 -7.65 30.61
C GLY A 323 -23.61 -8.52 29.72
N ARG A 324 -22.37 -8.76 30.16
CA ARG A 324 -21.35 -9.47 29.37
C ARG A 324 -21.06 -10.87 29.92
N ALA A 325 -20.91 -11.86 29.03
CA ALA A 325 -20.36 -13.16 29.38
C ALA A 325 -18.81 -13.10 29.39
N PRO A 326 -18.15 -13.25 30.55
CA PRO A 326 -16.69 -13.21 30.62
C PRO A 326 -16.07 -14.47 30.00
N ALA A 327 -14.85 -14.34 29.47
CA ALA A 327 -14.09 -15.45 28.90
C ALA A 327 -13.40 -16.34 29.96
N TYR A 328 -13.60 -16.08 31.27
CA TYR A 328 -12.85 -16.71 32.36
C TYR A 328 -13.67 -16.82 33.66
N GLY A 329 -13.30 -17.79 34.51
CA GLY A 329 -13.78 -17.98 35.89
C GLY A 329 -14.92 -19.00 36.05
N GLU A 330 -14.66 -20.11 36.76
CA GLU A 330 -15.65 -21.18 37.02
C GLU A 330 -16.83 -20.71 37.93
N ASP A 331 -16.65 -19.67 38.75
CA ASP A 331 -17.68 -19.14 39.68
C ASP A 331 -18.56 -18.01 39.09
N ILE A 332 -18.52 -17.77 37.77
CA ILE A 332 -19.06 -16.54 37.15
C ILE A 332 -20.16 -16.83 36.10
N THR A 333 -20.79 -18.01 36.16
CA THR A 333 -21.77 -18.51 35.17
C THR A 333 -22.89 -17.51 34.79
N PHE A 334 -23.36 -16.69 35.73
CA PHE A 334 -24.47 -15.74 35.53
C PHE A 334 -24.05 -14.26 35.64
N ALA A 335 -22.78 -13.91 35.41
CA ALA A 335 -22.30 -12.53 35.48
C ALA A 335 -23.14 -11.53 34.67
N ALA A 336 -23.52 -11.88 33.44
CA ALA A 336 -24.33 -11.02 32.60
C ALA A 336 -25.66 -10.65 33.27
N VAL A 337 -26.33 -11.62 33.91
CA VAL A 337 -27.59 -11.40 34.61
C VAL A 337 -27.36 -10.61 35.91
N ALA A 338 -26.30 -10.93 36.65
CA ALA A 338 -25.93 -10.20 37.85
C ALA A 338 -25.64 -8.72 37.58
N GLU A 339 -24.93 -8.40 36.50
CA GLU A 339 -24.63 -7.04 36.06
C GLU A 339 -25.91 -6.27 35.71
N MET A 340 -26.84 -6.90 34.98
CA MET A 340 -28.14 -6.31 34.66
C MET A 340 -28.96 -5.97 35.90
N VAL A 341 -29.01 -6.89 36.87
CA VAL A 341 -29.71 -6.70 38.15
C VAL A 341 -29.04 -5.59 38.96
N ARG A 342 -27.72 -5.63 39.17
CA ARG A 342 -26.95 -4.60 39.89
C ARG A 342 -27.19 -3.20 39.34
N ARG A 343 -27.14 -3.05 38.01
CA ARG A 343 -27.41 -1.77 37.33
C ARG A 343 -28.83 -1.29 37.57
N ARG A 344 -29.82 -2.18 37.49
CA ARG A 344 -31.23 -1.82 37.73
C ARG A 344 -31.45 -1.33 39.16
N ILE A 345 -30.84 -1.99 40.14
CA ILE A 345 -30.97 -1.63 41.56
C ILE A 345 -29.96 -0.56 42.02
N ARG A 346 -29.14 -0.03 41.10
CA ARG A 346 -28.15 1.04 41.33
C ARG A 346 -27.06 0.69 42.36
N VAL A 347 -26.64 -0.59 42.39
CA VAL A 347 -25.52 -1.10 43.20
C VAL A 347 -24.22 -1.07 42.39
N SER A 348 -23.12 -0.58 42.98
CA SER A 348 -21.77 -0.69 42.42
C SER A 348 -21.05 -1.97 42.89
N ASP A 349 -20.04 -2.44 42.15
CA ASP A 349 -19.37 -3.73 42.39
C ASP A 349 -18.66 -3.85 43.77
N ASN A 350 -18.45 -2.74 44.47
CA ASN A 350 -17.70 -2.69 45.74
C ASN A 350 -18.59 -2.43 46.97
N VAL A 351 -19.91 -2.58 46.83
CA VAL A 351 -20.84 -2.37 47.95
C VAL A 351 -20.87 -3.63 48.84
N PRO A 352 -20.77 -3.49 50.18
CA PRO A 352 -20.92 -4.62 51.10
C PRO A 352 -22.24 -5.39 50.87
N PRO A 353 -22.26 -6.73 50.96
CA PRO A 353 -23.43 -7.55 50.66
C PRO A 353 -24.72 -7.11 51.39
N GLU A 354 -24.60 -6.63 52.62
CA GLU A 354 -25.73 -6.16 53.43
C GLU A 354 -26.38 -4.90 52.85
N LEU A 355 -25.56 -3.99 52.29
CA LEU A 355 -26.05 -2.77 51.65
C LEU A 355 -26.64 -3.09 50.26
N ALA A 356 -26.05 -4.03 49.53
CA ALA A 356 -26.60 -4.53 48.27
C ALA A 356 -27.98 -5.18 48.49
N ARG A 357 -28.15 -5.96 49.56
CA ARG A 357 -29.42 -6.60 49.94
C ARG A 357 -30.51 -5.60 50.32
N ARG A 358 -30.16 -4.52 51.04
CA ARG A 358 -31.11 -3.41 51.33
C ARG A 358 -31.57 -2.70 50.07
N GLN A 359 -30.67 -2.44 49.12
CA GLN A 359 -31.01 -1.82 47.84
C GLN A 359 -31.85 -2.75 46.97
N LEU A 360 -31.59 -4.05 46.98
CA LEU A 360 -32.44 -5.05 46.35
C LEU A 360 -33.86 -5.05 46.93
N ALA A 361 -34.01 -5.06 48.26
CA ALA A 361 -35.33 -5.03 48.90
C ALA A 361 -36.11 -3.75 48.56
N ALA A 362 -35.43 -2.59 48.51
CA ALA A 362 -36.03 -1.33 48.10
C ALA A 362 -36.50 -1.36 46.63
N ALA A 363 -35.67 -1.87 45.72
CA ALA A 363 -36.01 -2.02 44.30
C ALA A 363 -37.17 -2.99 44.08
N LEU A 364 -37.23 -4.10 44.82
CA LEU A 364 -38.37 -5.02 44.74
C LEU A 364 -39.66 -4.39 45.30
N GLY A 365 -39.57 -3.43 46.22
CA GLY A 365 -40.70 -2.60 46.65
C GLY A 365 -41.25 -1.69 45.53
N GLU A 366 -40.39 -1.27 44.60
CA GLU A 366 -40.76 -0.43 43.46
C GLU A 366 -41.40 -1.25 42.33
N PHE A 367 -40.81 -2.40 41.97
CA PHE A 367 -41.23 -3.17 40.79
C PHE A 367 -42.27 -4.26 41.09
N VAL A 368 -42.28 -4.83 42.30
CA VAL A 368 -43.13 -5.98 42.64
C VAL A 368 -44.22 -5.52 43.61
N ARG A 369 -45.48 -5.54 43.16
CA ARG A 369 -46.63 -5.07 43.96
C ARG A 369 -47.08 -6.07 45.03
N ASP A 370 -46.92 -7.37 44.78
CA ASP A 370 -47.37 -8.45 45.66
C ASP A 370 -46.29 -8.78 46.71
N ASP A 371 -46.66 -8.73 48.00
CA ASP A 371 -45.72 -8.93 49.11
C ASP A 371 -45.25 -10.39 49.22
N VAL A 372 -46.05 -11.37 48.79
CA VAL A 372 -45.69 -12.80 48.79
C VAL A 372 -44.68 -13.05 47.67
N GLU A 373 -44.92 -12.51 46.48
CA GLU A 373 -43.99 -12.56 45.36
C GLU A 373 -42.67 -11.88 45.71
N ARG A 374 -42.71 -10.70 46.36
CA ARG A 374 -41.52 -9.97 46.82
C ARG A 374 -40.68 -10.80 47.79
N SER A 375 -41.32 -11.38 48.80
CA SER A 375 -40.65 -12.20 49.82
C SER A 375 -40.06 -13.49 49.24
N TRP A 376 -40.66 -14.03 48.17
CA TRP A 376 -40.13 -15.18 47.46
C TRP A 376 -38.95 -14.84 46.52
N MET A 377 -38.98 -13.67 45.86
CA MET A 377 -37.95 -13.27 44.90
C MET A 377 -36.65 -12.79 45.54
N GLU A 378 -36.73 -12.09 46.68
CA GLU A 378 -35.60 -11.44 47.34
C GLU A 378 -34.39 -12.36 47.57
N PRO A 379 -34.50 -13.53 48.23
CA PRO A 379 -33.33 -14.36 48.51
C PRO A 379 -32.75 -15.00 47.23
N ARG A 380 -33.57 -15.25 46.22
CA ARG A 380 -33.16 -15.86 44.93
C ARG A 380 -32.44 -14.86 44.02
N LEU A 381 -32.76 -13.58 44.11
CA LEU A 381 -32.02 -12.50 43.45
C LEU A 381 -30.74 -12.13 44.21
N ALA A 382 -30.72 -12.28 45.53
CA ALA A 382 -29.54 -12.03 46.35
C ALA A 382 -28.35 -12.95 45.98
N VAL A 383 -28.60 -14.16 45.47
CA VAL A 383 -27.56 -15.06 44.94
C VAL A 383 -26.69 -14.38 43.86
N LEU A 384 -27.28 -13.55 42.99
CA LEU A 384 -26.53 -12.80 41.96
C LEU A 384 -25.64 -11.68 42.55
N LEU A 385 -25.86 -11.31 43.80
CA LEU A 385 -25.19 -10.20 44.49
C LEU A 385 -24.17 -10.70 45.53
N GLY A 386 -23.89 -12.01 45.60
CA GLY A 386 -23.03 -12.59 46.63
C GLY A 386 -23.74 -12.75 47.98
N GLY A 387 -25.01 -13.18 47.95
CA GLY A 387 -25.82 -13.49 49.14
C GLY A 387 -25.27 -14.66 49.99
N ASP A 388 -25.90 -14.89 51.14
CA ASP A 388 -25.46 -15.84 52.18
C ASP A 388 -25.24 -17.26 51.63
N GLU A 389 -24.01 -17.79 51.75
CA GLU A 389 -23.60 -19.10 51.23
C GLU A 389 -24.40 -20.28 51.82
N ASN A 390 -25.15 -20.02 52.90
CA ASN A 390 -25.97 -21.02 53.59
C ASN A 390 -27.36 -21.26 52.96
N GLU A 391 -27.83 -20.40 52.05
CA GLU A 391 -29.11 -20.55 51.36
C GLU A 391 -28.91 -21.20 49.97
N THR A 392 -29.37 -22.44 49.81
CA THR A 392 -29.32 -23.17 48.53
C THR A 392 -30.69 -23.20 47.86
N PHE A 393 -30.74 -22.85 46.57
CA PHE A 393 -31.96 -22.85 45.75
C PHE A 393 -31.80 -23.76 44.53
N GLU A 394 -32.90 -24.39 44.12
CA GLU A 394 -32.95 -25.17 42.89
C GLU A 394 -32.85 -24.26 41.65
N ARG A 395 -32.19 -24.73 40.58
CA ARG A 395 -31.94 -23.94 39.35
C ARG A 395 -33.22 -23.37 38.74
N TYR A 396 -34.32 -24.13 38.73
CA TYR A 396 -35.59 -23.67 38.19
C TYR A 396 -36.19 -22.52 39.02
N GLU A 397 -36.01 -22.51 40.34
CA GLU A 397 -36.50 -21.43 41.19
C GLU A 397 -35.72 -20.13 40.96
N LEU A 398 -34.39 -20.24 40.78
CA LEU A 398 -33.54 -19.11 40.42
C LEU A 398 -33.97 -18.52 39.06
N PHE A 399 -34.12 -19.36 38.04
CA PHE A 399 -34.55 -18.91 36.71
C PHE A 399 -35.94 -18.26 36.76
N ALA A 400 -36.88 -18.84 37.51
CA ALA A 400 -38.21 -18.29 37.66
C ALA A 400 -38.20 -16.93 38.38
N ALA A 401 -37.37 -16.74 39.41
CA ALA A 401 -37.24 -15.47 40.12
C ALA A 401 -36.60 -14.39 39.25
N TRP A 402 -35.52 -14.72 38.52
CA TRP A 402 -34.85 -13.77 37.63
C TRP A 402 -35.73 -13.39 36.43
N ARG A 403 -36.46 -14.35 35.86
CA ARG A 403 -37.48 -14.07 34.83
C ARG A 403 -38.56 -13.13 35.35
N ARG A 404 -39.18 -13.46 36.49
CA ARG A 404 -40.25 -12.64 37.08
C ARG A 404 -39.79 -11.22 37.39
N PHE A 405 -38.53 -11.04 37.80
CA PHE A 405 -37.96 -9.71 37.98
C PHE A 405 -38.04 -8.87 36.70
N PHE A 406 -37.56 -9.40 35.57
CA PHE A 406 -37.64 -8.67 34.30
C PHE A 406 -39.07 -8.55 33.76
N GLU A 407 -39.96 -9.52 34.02
CA GLU A 407 -41.39 -9.40 33.71
C GLU A 407 -42.02 -8.22 34.46
N ARG A 408 -41.79 -8.10 35.78
CA ARG A 408 -42.29 -6.99 36.60
C ARG A 408 -41.69 -5.64 36.19
N VAL A 409 -40.41 -5.61 35.84
CA VAL A 409 -39.78 -4.41 35.25
C VAL A 409 -40.48 -4.03 33.93
N SER A 410 -40.80 -5.01 33.09
CA SER A 410 -41.45 -4.79 31.79
C SER A 410 -42.92 -4.33 31.88
N ASP A 411 -43.56 -4.48 33.04
CA ASP A 411 -44.93 -4.01 33.29
C ASP A 411 -45.00 -2.47 33.40
N LEU A 412 -43.90 -1.81 33.75
CA LEU A 412 -43.80 -0.35 33.79
C LEU A 412 -43.40 0.25 32.44
N SER A 413 -42.45 -0.38 31.76
CA SER A 413 -41.86 0.09 30.50
C SER A 413 -41.32 -1.10 29.69
N PRO A 414 -41.42 -1.13 28.35
CA PRO A 414 -40.80 -2.18 27.54
C PRO A 414 -39.33 -2.40 27.89
N ALA A 415 -38.90 -3.66 28.04
CA ALA A 415 -37.55 -4.00 28.47
C ALA A 415 -36.70 -4.58 27.34
N VAL A 416 -35.43 -4.18 27.27
CA VAL A 416 -34.43 -4.74 26.36
C VAL A 416 -33.30 -5.36 27.18
N LEU A 417 -33.03 -6.65 26.96
CA LEU A 417 -32.00 -7.43 27.64
C LEU A 417 -30.90 -7.80 26.65
N VAL A 418 -29.76 -7.12 26.70
CA VAL A 418 -28.62 -7.32 25.81
C VAL A 418 -27.57 -8.21 26.47
N PHE A 419 -27.38 -9.39 25.91
CA PHE A 419 -26.32 -10.32 26.32
C PHE A 419 -25.14 -10.22 25.35
N GLU A 420 -24.02 -9.70 25.84
CA GLU A 420 -22.80 -9.55 25.04
C GLU A 420 -21.87 -10.76 25.18
N ASP A 421 -21.19 -11.08 24.08
CA ASP A 421 -20.17 -12.13 23.99
C ASP A 421 -20.66 -13.56 24.33
N LEU A 422 -21.86 -13.91 23.86
CA LEU A 422 -22.48 -15.22 24.12
C LEU A 422 -21.66 -16.43 23.64
N GLN A 423 -20.67 -16.25 22.76
CA GLN A 423 -19.72 -17.32 22.42
C GLN A 423 -18.96 -17.87 23.65
N TRP A 424 -18.78 -17.06 24.70
CA TRP A 424 -18.14 -17.45 25.95
C TRP A 424 -19.13 -17.91 27.03
N ALA A 425 -20.44 -17.81 26.77
CA ALA A 425 -21.45 -18.18 27.76
C ALA A 425 -21.42 -19.68 28.07
N GLU A 426 -21.42 -20.00 29.36
CA GLU A 426 -21.62 -21.35 29.87
C GLU A 426 -23.01 -21.91 29.48
N PRO A 427 -23.17 -23.24 29.34
CA PRO A 427 -24.44 -23.85 28.95
C PRO A 427 -25.64 -23.41 29.80
N SER A 428 -25.44 -23.22 31.11
CA SER A 428 -26.48 -22.78 32.04
C SER A 428 -27.02 -21.37 31.75
N LEU A 429 -26.18 -20.44 31.28
CA LEU A 429 -26.63 -19.09 30.90
C LEU A 429 -27.47 -19.13 29.61
N LEU A 430 -27.05 -19.94 28.64
CA LEU A 430 -27.80 -20.17 27.41
C LEU A 430 -29.17 -20.81 27.68
N GLU A 431 -29.22 -21.80 28.59
CA GLU A 431 -30.47 -22.41 29.07
C GLU A 431 -31.39 -21.37 29.74
N PHE A 432 -30.83 -20.44 30.52
CA PHE A 432 -31.62 -19.36 31.13
C PHE A 432 -32.24 -18.44 30.08
N ILE A 433 -31.49 -18.06 29.04
CA ILE A 433 -31.98 -17.19 27.95
C ILE A 433 -33.11 -17.89 27.18
N GLU A 434 -32.95 -19.17 26.84
CA GLU A 434 -34.00 -19.97 26.19
C GLU A 434 -35.23 -20.14 27.12
N HIS A 435 -35.02 -20.33 28.43
CA HIS A 435 -36.08 -20.37 29.42
C HIS A 435 -36.84 -19.04 29.49
N LEU A 436 -36.12 -17.92 29.53
CA LEU A 436 -36.67 -16.58 29.55
C LEU A 436 -37.53 -16.32 28.30
N ALA A 437 -37.03 -16.66 27.11
CA ALA A 437 -37.77 -16.51 25.86
C ALA A 437 -39.01 -17.43 25.77
N SER A 438 -38.92 -18.67 26.29
CA SER A 438 -40.00 -19.66 26.20
C SER A 438 -41.16 -19.42 27.17
N TRP A 439 -40.85 -18.96 28.38
CA TRP A 439 -41.81 -18.91 29.50
C TRP A 439 -42.40 -17.53 29.73
N THR A 440 -41.82 -16.48 29.15
CA THR A 440 -42.35 -15.11 29.23
C THR A 440 -43.49 -14.92 28.23
N ARG A 441 -44.70 -14.68 28.74
CA ARG A 441 -45.92 -14.41 27.95
C ARG A 441 -46.54 -13.10 28.40
N ASP A 442 -47.14 -12.35 27.48
CA ASP A 442 -47.87 -11.09 27.74
C ASP A 442 -47.03 -9.94 28.36
N HIS A 443 -45.70 -10.04 28.24
CA HIS A 443 -44.72 -9.05 28.69
C HIS A 443 -43.86 -8.52 27.51
N PRO A 444 -43.68 -7.19 27.39
CA PRO A 444 -42.92 -6.57 26.29
C PRO A 444 -41.40 -6.63 26.56
N ILE A 445 -40.79 -7.79 26.31
CA ILE A 445 -39.34 -8.01 26.49
C ILE A 445 -38.66 -8.35 25.16
N LEU A 446 -37.65 -7.56 24.77
CA LEU A 446 -36.74 -7.89 23.68
C LEU A 446 -35.44 -8.44 24.26
N ILE A 447 -35.10 -9.68 23.94
CA ILE A 447 -33.82 -10.29 24.30
C ILE A 447 -32.90 -10.21 23.10
N LEU A 448 -31.75 -9.55 23.25
CA LEU A 448 -30.76 -9.36 22.19
C LEU A 448 -29.47 -10.08 22.56
N GLY A 449 -29.17 -11.19 21.89
CA GLY A 449 -27.92 -11.92 22.04
C GLY A 449 -26.89 -11.49 20.99
N LEU A 450 -25.74 -10.98 21.41
CA LEU A 450 -24.61 -10.69 20.52
C LEU A 450 -23.60 -11.84 20.60
N ALA A 451 -23.39 -12.52 19.47
CA ALA A 451 -22.55 -13.71 19.42
C ALA A 451 -21.62 -13.71 18.21
N ARG A 452 -20.58 -14.54 18.27
CA ARG A 452 -19.78 -14.93 17.11
C ARG A 452 -20.28 -16.27 16.53
N PRO A 453 -19.96 -16.63 15.27
CA PRO A 453 -20.44 -17.87 14.64
C PRO A 453 -20.16 -19.16 15.44
N GLU A 454 -19.10 -19.16 16.26
CA GLU A 454 -18.67 -20.27 17.13
C GLU A 454 -19.77 -20.74 18.09
N LEU A 455 -20.71 -19.86 18.49
CA LEU A 455 -21.87 -20.26 19.30
C LEU A 455 -22.75 -21.28 18.55
N MET A 456 -22.97 -21.08 17.24
CA MET A 456 -23.81 -21.96 16.42
C MET A 456 -23.10 -23.29 16.15
N GLU A 457 -21.77 -23.29 16.08
CA GLU A 457 -20.99 -24.54 15.97
C GLU A 457 -21.10 -25.38 17.25
N ARG A 458 -20.97 -24.73 18.41
CA ARG A 458 -21.06 -25.41 19.72
C ARG A 458 -22.48 -25.85 20.05
N ARG A 459 -23.50 -25.09 19.64
CA ARG A 459 -24.92 -25.38 19.87
C ARG A 459 -25.75 -25.13 18.60
N PRO A 460 -25.74 -26.08 17.63
CA PRO A 460 -26.48 -25.92 16.37
C PRO A 460 -28.00 -25.75 16.52
N ALA A 461 -28.56 -26.24 17.63
CA ALA A 461 -29.98 -26.10 17.96
C ALA A 461 -30.32 -24.81 18.75
N TRP A 462 -29.41 -23.83 18.80
CA TRP A 462 -29.64 -22.57 19.50
C TRP A 462 -30.88 -21.85 18.96
N GLY A 463 -31.82 -21.53 19.87
CA GLY A 463 -33.10 -20.92 19.50
C GLY A 463 -34.05 -21.83 18.73
N ALA A 464 -33.64 -23.06 18.37
CA ALA A 464 -34.48 -24.02 17.70
C ALA A 464 -35.60 -24.49 18.65
N GLY A 465 -36.85 -24.31 18.24
CA GLY A 465 -38.03 -24.62 19.05
C GLY A 465 -38.67 -23.42 19.75
N LEU A 466 -38.06 -22.22 19.69
CA LEU A 466 -38.69 -20.98 20.13
C LEU A 466 -39.60 -20.43 19.04
N GLY A 467 -40.86 -20.12 19.39
CA GLY A 467 -41.84 -19.57 18.43
C GLY A 467 -41.60 -18.11 18.01
N SER A 468 -40.62 -17.43 18.60
CA SER A 468 -40.32 -16.00 18.36
C SER A 468 -38.82 -15.74 18.44
N PHE A 469 -38.06 -16.49 17.64
CA PHE A 469 -36.61 -16.36 17.46
C PHE A 469 -36.27 -15.74 16.10
N THR A 470 -35.33 -14.80 16.09
CA THR A 470 -34.79 -14.19 14.86
C THR A 470 -33.27 -14.24 14.89
N ALA A 471 -32.65 -14.80 13.85
CA ALA A 471 -31.21 -14.75 13.67
C ALA A 471 -30.87 -13.65 12.65
N LEU A 472 -30.04 -12.69 13.05
CA LEU A 472 -29.57 -11.60 12.21
C LEU A 472 -28.06 -11.75 12.04
N HIS A 473 -27.60 -12.00 10.81
CA HIS A 473 -26.18 -12.16 10.51
C HIS A 473 -25.60 -10.87 9.95
N LEU A 474 -24.53 -10.37 10.55
CA LEU A 474 -23.85 -9.17 10.10
C LEU A 474 -22.77 -9.52 9.07
N GLU A 475 -23.05 -9.21 7.81
CA GLU A 475 -22.09 -9.29 6.70
C GLU A 475 -21.01 -8.21 6.81
N ARG A 476 -19.97 -8.26 5.98
CA ARG A 476 -18.94 -7.21 5.95
C ARG A 476 -19.48 -5.92 5.36
N LEU A 477 -18.92 -4.79 5.81
CA LEU A 477 -19.24 -3.52 5.18
C LEU A 477 -18.61 -3.46 3.78
N PRO A 478 -19.35 -3.01 2.76
CA PRO A 478 -18.80 -2.76 1.43
C PRO A 478 -17.81 -1.59 1.48
N ASP A 479 -16.88 -1.56 0.53
CA ASP A 479 -15.81 -0.53 0.46
C ASP A 479 -16.35 0.90 0.49
N ALA A 480 -17.52 1.14 -0.10
CA ALA A 480 -18.19 2.44 -0.07
C ALA A 480 -18.59 2.86 1.36
N ALA A 481 -19.19 1.93 2.14
CA ALA A 481 -19.54 2.18 3.53
C ALA A 481 -18.29 2.32 4.40
N MET A 482 -17.26 1.51 4.16
CA MET A 482 -15.99 1.58 4.88
C MET A 482 -15.24 2.89 4.61
N ARG A 483 -15.27 3.37 3.37
CA ARG A 483 -14.76 4.71 3.03
C ARG A 483 -15.55 5.79 3.78
N GLY A 484 -16.87 5.69 3.83
CA GLY A 484 -17.74 6.60 4.60
C GLY A 484 -17.41 6.62 6.10
N LEU A 485 -17.09 5.46 6.68
CA LEU A 485 -16.62 5.36 8.07
C LEU A 485 -15.32 6.16 8.23
N LEU A 486 -14.32 5.89 7.39
CA LEU A 486 -13.01 6.53 7.47
C LEU A 486 -13.08 8.06 7.31
N THR A 487 -13.77 8.53 6.27
CA THR A 487 -13.87 9.97 5.98
C THR A 487 -14.71 10.73 7.00
N GLY A 488 -15.75 10.10 7.58
CA GLY A 488 -16.54 10.74 8.61
C GLY A 488 -15.82 10.88 9.95
N HIS A 489 -14.83 10.04 10.25
CA HIS A 489 -13.96 10.22 11.40
C HIS A 489 -12.75 11.12 11.14
N ALA A 490 -12.20 11.07 9.92
CA ALA A 490 -11.03 11.83 9.53
C ALA A 490 -11.19 12.34 8.08
N PRO A 491 -11.78 13.53 7.89
CA PRO A 491 -12.07 14.09 6.56
C PRO A 491 -10.82 14.33 5.70
N ASP A 492 -9.66 14.52 6.33
CA ASP A 492 -8.41 14.90 5.67
C ASP A 492 -7.50 13.70 5.32
N VAL A 493 -7.98 12.45 5.42
CA VAL A 493 -7.15 11.27 5.14
C VAL A 493 -6.86 11.16 3.64
N PRO A 494 -5.59 11.05 3.20
CA PRO A 494 -5.26 10.91 1.79
C PRO A 494 -5.83 9.62 1.15
N ASP A 495 -6.32 9.73 -0.08
CA ASP A 495 -6.89 8.60 -0.84
C ASP A 495 -6.00 7.34 -0.96
N PRO A 496 -4.66 7.45 -1.12
CA PRO A 496 -3.79 6.28 -1.08
C PRO A 496 -3.85 5.52 0.25
N LEU A 497 -3.96 6.25 1.37
CA LEU A 497 -4.07 5.66 2.71
C LEU A 497 -5.43 5.00 2.90
N VAL A 498 -6.51 5.64 2.40
CA VAL A 498 -7.85 5.04 2.40
C VAL A 498 -7.83 3.70 1.66
N ARG A 499 -7.24 3.63 0.46
CA ARG A 499 -7.13 2.37 -0.29
C ARG A 499 -6.37 1.29 0.48
N GLN A 500 -5.23 1.64 1.07
CA GLN A 500 -4.45 0.70 1.89
C GLN A 500 -5.23 0.18 3.11
N VAL A 501 -6.02 1.04 3.75
CA VAL A 501 -6.87 0.65 4.89
C VAL A 501 -8.03 -0.22 4.43
N LEU A 502 -8.67 0.09 3.30
CA LEU A 502 -9.74 -0.75 2.73
C LEU A 502 -9.24 -2.16 2.39
N GLU A 503 -8.10 -2.25 1.71
CA GLU A 503 -7.45 -3.53 1.35
C GLU A 503 -7.12 -4.37 2.61
N ARG A 504 -6.62 -3.74 3.68
CA ARG A 504 -6.25 -4.44 4.91
C ARG A 504 -7.44 -4.77 5.81
N ALA A 505 -8.46 -3.92 5.86
CA ALA A 505 -9.62 -4.08 6.74
C ALA A 505 -10.57 -5.19 6.28
N GLY A 506 -10.66 -5.44 4.97
CA GLY A 506 -11.53 -6.48 4.40
C GLY A 506 -13.00 -6.35 4.84
N GLY A 507 -13.47 -5.11 5.00
CA GLY A 507 -14.84 -4.77 5.40
C GLY A 507 -15.17 -4.92 6.90
N VAL A 508 -14.16 -5.09 7.78
CA VAL A 508 -14.35 -5.10 9.25
C VAL A 508 -14.13 -3.70 9.86
N PRO A 509 -15.20 -3.04 10.38
CA PRO A 509 -15.14 -1.66 10.88
C PRO A 509 -14.08 -1.39 11.95
N LEU A 510 -13.84 -2.34 12.86
CA LEU A 510 -12.89 -2.16 13.96
C LEU A 510 -11.48 -1.78 13.47
N TYR A 511 -11.04 -2.32 12.33
CA TYR A 511 -9.74 -1.97 11.76
C TYR A 511 -9.67 -0.49 11.39
N ALA A 512 -10.68 0.00 10.66
CA ALA A 512 -10.76 1.38 10.23
C ALA A 512 -10.82 2.35 11.41
N VAL A 513 -11.62 2.03 12.44
CA VAL A 513 -11.74 2.86 13.65
C VAL A 513 -10.41 2.95 14.39
N GLU A 514 -9.70 1.84 14.57
CA GLU A 514 -8.41 1.81 15.28
C GLU A 514 -7.31 2.55 14.50
N VAL A 515 -7.25 2.42 13.17
CA VAL A 515 -6.32 3.21 12.34
C VAL A 515 -6.60 4.70 12.48
N VAL A 516 -7.88 5.12 12.46
CA VAL A 516 -8.22 6.53 12.64
C VAL A 516 -7.87 7.03 14.04
N ARG A 517 -8.04 6.22 15.08
CA ARG A 517 -7.58 6.57 16.45
C ARG A 517 -6.08 6.80 16.50
N ILE A 518 -5.27 5.94 15.88
CA ILE A 518 -3.81 6.12 15.80
C ILE A 518 -3.44 7.41 15.06
N LEU A 519 -4.12 7.71 13.95
CA LEU A 519 -3.89 8.93 13.18
C LEU A 519 -4.34 10.20 13.95
N ALA A 520 -5.40 10.10 14.75
CA ALA A 520 -5.89 11.19 15.59
C ALA A 520 -4.95 11.47 16.78
N ASP A 521 -4.42 10.44 17.42
CA ASP A 521 -3.51 10.55 18.58
C ASP A 521 -2.12 11.10 18.19
N ARG A 522 -1.71 10.93 16.92
CA ARG A 522 -0.46 11.51 16.39
C ARG A 522 -0.59 12.99 16.01
N ARG A 523 -1.80 13.57 16.00
CA ARG A 523 -1.99 15.02 15.77
C ARG A 523 -1.54 15.79 17.01
N THR A 524 -0.39 16.46 16.92
CA THR A 524 0.14 17.32 17.98
C THR A 524 -0.87 18.41 18.35
N PRO A 525 -1.21 18.61 19.64
CA PRO A 525 -2.08 19.70 20.06
C PRO A 525 -1.40 21.04 19.75
N GLY A 526 -1.89 21.76 18.74
CA GLY A 526 -1.36 23.08 18.34
C GLY A 526 -1.30 23.33 16.84
N ALA A 527 -1.41 22.30 15.99
CA ALA A 527 -1.60 22.50 14.56
C ALA A 527 -3.05 22.94 14.30
N GLY A 528 -3.25 24.19 13.88
CA GLY A 528 -4.57 24.72 13.55
C GLY A 528 -5.29 23.84 12.52
N ARG A 529 -6.63 23.81 12.60
CA ARG A 529 -7.50 23.26 11.56
C ARG A 529 -7.14 23.96 10.23
N GLY A 530 -6.37 23.29 9.35
CA GLY A 530 -5.93 23.85 8.08
C GLY A 530 -4.49 23.50 7.65
N SER A 531 -3.68 22.87 8.50
CA SER A 531 -2.39 22.31 8.06
C SER A 531 -2.61 20.90 7.52
N SER A 532 -2.69 20.75 6.19
CA SER A 532 -2.59 19.46 5.50
C SER A 532 -1.23 18.82 5.81
N HIS A 533 -1.18 18.04 6.90
CA HIS A 533 -0.04 17.20 7.17
C HIS A 533 -0.07 16.05 6.17
N VAL A 534 0.67 16.21 5.07
CA VAL A 534 0.91 15.13 4.11
C VAL A 534 1.78 14.11 4.85
N PRO A 535 1.31 12.88 5.09
CA PRO A 535 2.14 11.85 5.70
C PRO A 535 3.36 11.62 4.82
N SER A 536 4.54 11.60 5.42
CA SER A 536 5.80 11.23 4.78
C SER A 536 5.73 9.83 4.18
N ASP A 537 6.56 9.51 3.19
CA ASP A 537 6.56 8.18 2.56
C ASP A 537 6.87 7.04 3.56
N ALA A 538 7.59 7.34 4.64
CA ALA A 538 7.79 6.43 5.77
C ALA A 538 6.50 6.16 6.58
N GLU A 539 5.59 7.13 6.69
CA GLU A 539 4.30 6.95 7.37
C GLU A 539 3.29 6.17 6.51
N ARG A 540 3.44 6.21 5.17
CA ARG A 540 2.66 5.41 4.22
C ARG A 540 3.05 3.92 4.26
N GLU A 541 4.33 3.62 4.47
CA GLU A 541 4.81 2.23 4.60
C GLU A 541 4.53 1.62 5.98
N MET A 542 4.31 2.43 7.01
CA MET A 542 4.38 2.02 8.42
C MET A 542 3.08 2.22 9.20
N ILE A 543 1.90 1.98 8.60
CA ILE A 543 0.72 1.66 9.40
C ILE A 543 0.95 0.28 10.00
N GLU A 544 1.59 0.23 11.16
CA GLU A 544 1.63 -0.95 12.00
C GLU A 544 0.20 -1.34 12.41
N ILE A 545 -0.05 -2.65 12.48
CA ILE A 545 -1.34 -3.19 12.90
C ILE A 545 -1.57 -2.79 14.36
N PRO A 546 -2.71 -2.15 14.69
CA PRO A 546 -3.11 -1.89 16.07
C PRO A 546 -3.00 -3.15 16.94
N HIS A 547 -2.41 -3.01 18.11
CA HIS A 547 -2.09 -4.16 18.97
C HIS A 547 -3.34 -4.90 19.46
N SER A 548 -4.45 -4.19 19.62
CA SER A 548 -5.80 -4.71 19.92
C SER A 548 -6.30 -5.70 18.86
N LEU A 549 -6.13 -5.38 17.57
CA LEU A 549 -6.53 -6.24 16.44
C LEU A 549 -5.67 -7.50 16.32
N HIS A 550 -4.39 -7.38 16.68
CA HIS A 550 -3.48 -8.52 16.75
C HIS A 550 -3.95 -9.55 17.79
N GLY A 551 -4.31 -9.10 18.99
CA GLY A 551 -4.82 -9.96 20.07
C GLY A 551 -6.12 -10.69 19.66
N LEU A 552 -7.03 -9.97 19.00
CA LEU A 552 -8.27 -10.55 18.47
C LEU A 552 -8.03 -11.71 17.50
N ILE A 553 -7.15 -11.51 16.52
CA ILE A 553 -6.92 -12.55 15.50
C ILE A 553 -6.10 -13.69 16.07
N ALA A 554 -5.15 -13.42 16.98
CA ALA A 554 -4.41 -14.46 17.68
C ALA A 554 -5.34 -15.39 18.48
N ALA A 555 -6.30 -14.81 19.23
CA ALA A 555 -7.31 -15.57 19.97
C ALA A 555 -8.16 -16.46 19.04
N ARG A 556 -8.57 -15.93 17.87
CA ARG A 556 -9.30 -16.72 16.86
C ARG A 556 -8.49 -17.89 16.31
N ILE A 557 -7.20 -17.68 16.05
CA ILE A 557 -6.31 -18.73 15.55
C ILE A 557 -6.07 -19.81 16.63
N ASP A 558 -5.95 -19.41 17.90
CA ASP A 558 -5.76 -20.33 19.02
C ASP A 558 -7.01 -21.16 19.35
N ALA A 559 -8.21 -20.62 19.10
CA ALA A 559 -9.47 -21.36 19.27
C ALA A 559 -9.68 -22.46 18.22
N LEU A 560 -8.86 -22.51 17.16
CA LEU A 560 -8.98 -23.52 16.12
C LEU A 560 -8.52 -24.90 16.61
N PRO A 561 -9.16 -25.98 16.12
CA PRO A 561 -8.63 -27.33 16.29
C PRO A 561 -7.17 -27.40 15.80
N ALA A 562 -6.30 -28.08 16.53
CA ALA A 562 -4.86 -28.11 16.27
C ALA A 562 -4.48 -28.49 14.81
N HIS A 563 -5.30 -29.33 14.18
CA HIS A 563 -5.10 -29.75 12.80
C HIS A 563 -5.50 -28.68 11.76
N GLU A 564 -6.54 -27.88 12.01
CA GLU A 564 -6.90 -26.73 11.17
C GLU A 564 -5.91 -25.59 11.35
N ARG A 565 -5.50 -25.33 12.61
CA ARG A 565 -4.49 -24.32 12.95
C ARG A 565 -3.19 -24.55 12.17
N ARG A 566 -2.66 -25.78 12.16
CA ARG A 566 -1.46 -26.12 11.38
C ARG A 566 -1.60 -25.82 9.89
N LEU A 567 -2.76 -26.11 9.30
CA LEU A 567 -3.02 -25.83 7.89
C LEU A 567 -3.10 -24.32 7.61
N LEU A 568 -3.75 -23.55 8.48
CA LEU A 568 -3.82 -22.09 8.37
C LEU A 568 -2.42 -21.46 8.47
N LEU A 569 -1.59 -21.90 9.43
CA LEU A 569 -0.22 -21.43 9.59
C LEU A 569 0.65 -21.79 8.37
N ALA A 570 0.50 -23.00 7.81
CA ALA A 570 1.18 -23.40 6.58
C ALA A 570 0.72 -22.55 5.39
N ALA A 571 -0.59 -22.33 5.23
CA ALA A 571 -1.14 -21.50 4.16
C ALA A 571 -0.61 -20.05 4.22
N ALA A 572 -0.33 -19.51 5.41
CA ALA A 572 0.19 -18.16 5.56
C ALA A 572 1.55 -17.92 4.88
N ILE A 573 2.30 -19.00 4.63
CA ILE A 573 3.59 -19.00 3.92
C ILE A 573 3.41 -18.80 2.40
N LEU A 574 2.34 -19.34 1.82
CA LEU A 574 2.08 -19.33 0.37
C LEU A 574 1.65 -17.96 -0.15
N GLY A 575 1.17 -17.09 0.74
CA GLY A 575 0.75 -15.73 0.42
C GLY A 575 -0.75 -15.52 0.58
N ARG A 576 -1.26 -14.45 -0.05
CA ARG A 576 -2.66 -14.01 0.10
C ARG A 576 -3.66 -14.95 -0.58
N ARG A 577 -3.26 -15.49 -1.72
CA ARG A 577 -4.03 -16.44 -2.54
C ARG A 577 -3.16 -17.66 -2.77
N PHE A 578 -3.76 -18.83 -2.71
CA PHE A 578 -3.05 -20.09 -2.88
C PHE A 578 -3.99 -21.21 -3.33
N ARG A 579 -3.41 -22.20 -3.99
CA ARG A 579 -4.12 -23.42 -4.36
C ARG A 579 -4.19 -24.38 -3.18
N PRO A 580 -5.29 -25.12 -2.97
CA PRO A 580 -5.38 -26.17 -1.96
C PRO A 580 -4.24 -27.20 -2.08
N ASP A 581 -3.86 -27.57 -3.31
CA ASP A 581 -2.77 -28.53 -3.58
C ASP A 581 -1.41 -28.07 -3.04
N ALA A 582 -1.15 -26.75 -3.04
CA ALA A 582 0.07 -26.18 -2.50
C ALA A 582 0.12 -26.34 -0.97
N VAL A 583 -1.02 -26.17 -0.28
CA VAL A 583 -1.12 -26.39 1.18
C VAL A 583 -0.89 -27.87 1.51
N VAL A 584 -1.49 -28.78 0.74
CA VAL A 584 -1.27 -30.24 0.89
C VAL A 584 0.22 -30.57 0.78
N ALA A 585 0.90 -30.02 -0.23
CA ALA A 585 2.31 -30.29 -0.49
C ALA A 585 3.24 -29.79 0.63
N ILE A 586 2.95 -28.63 1.24
CA ILE A 586 3.80 -28.06 2.30
C ILE A 586 3.45 -28.56 3.71
N ALA A 587 2.19 -28.91 3.97
CA ALA A 587 1.73 -29.39 5.27
C ALA A 587 1.93 -30.89 5.49
N GLY A 588 2.17 -31.65 4.41
CA GLY A 588 2.47 -33.09 4.49
C GLY A 588 1.29 -33.96 4.95
N THR A 589 0.06 -33.50 4.77
CA THR A 589 -1.17 -34.19 5.19
C THR A 589 -1.87 -34.87 4.01
N GLU A 590 -2.68 -35.90 4.29
CA GLU A 590 -3.47 -36.58 3.26
C GLU A 590 -4.42 -35.59 2.54
N PRO A 591 -4.54 -35.64 1.19
CA PRO A 591 -5.32 -34.66 0.43
C PRO A 591 -6.79 -34.57 0.84
N ALA A 592 -7.46 -35.69 1.12
CA ALA A 592 -8.88 -35.72 1.47
C ALA A 592 -9.16 -35.03 2.82
N LEU A 593 -8.38 -35.39 3.85
CA LEU A 593 -8.46 -34.77 5.17
C LEU A 593 -8.08 -33.29 5.14
N THR A 594 -7.19 -32.88 4.24
CA THR A 594 -6.81 -31.47 4.11
C THR A 594 -7.97 -30.62 3.60
N ARG A 595 -8.74 -31.12 2.61
CA ARG A 595 -9.91 -30.39 2.08
C ARG A 595 -11.00 -30.21 3.13
N GLU A 596 -11.37 -31.27 3.85
CA GLU A 596 -12.37 -31.19 4.93
C GLU A 596 -12.01 -30.13 5.99
N ARG A 597 -10.72 -30.03 6.32
CA ARG A 597 -10.21 -29.04 7.28
C ARG A 597 -10.18 -27.62 6.71
N LEU A 598 -9.90 -27.46 5.41
CA LEU A 598 -10.01 -26.17 4.72
C LEU A 598 -11.47 -25.69 4.71
N ASP A 599 -12.45 -26.59 4.59
CA ASP A 599 -13.87 -26.23 4.71
C ASP A 599 -14.24 -25.70 6.10
N GLY A 600 -13.60 -26.23 7.16
CA GLY A 600 -13.69 -25.67 8.51
C GLY A 600 -13.20 -24.22 8.58
N LEU A 601 -12.07 -23.93 7.95
CA LEU A 601 -11.50 -22.57 7.87
C LEU A 601 -12.34 -21.62 7.00
N LEU A 602 -13.02 -22.12 5.97
CA LEU A 602 -14.01 -21.38 5.17
C LEU A 602 -15.23 -21.00 6.01
N ARG A 603 -15.82 -21.96 6.74
CA ARG A 603 -16.99 -21.72 7.62
C ARG A 603 -16.69 -20.70 8.72
N ARG A 604 -15.46 -20.68 9.22
CA ARG A 604 -14.98 -19.72 10.24
C ARG A 604 -14.55 -18.37 9.67
N GLU A 605 -14.74 -18.15 8.37
CA GLU A 605 -14.36 -16.95 7.62
C GLU A 605 -12.88 -16.54 7.81
N LEU A 606 -11.99 -17.52 7.91
CA LEU A 606 -10.54 -17.29 7.89
C LEU A 606 -9.98 -17.38 6.47
N LEU A 607 -10.59 -18.25 5.66
CA LEU A 607 -10.35 -18.40 4.22
C LEU A 607 -11.64 -18.15 3.43
N ALA A 608 -11.49 -17.74 2.17
CA ALA A 608 -12.58 -17.60 1.20
C ALA A 608 -12.19 -18.20 -0.14
N ILE A 609 -13.19 -18.60 -0.92
CA ILE A 609 -13.01 -19.01 -2.31
C ILE A 609 -12.97 -17.75 -3.16
N ASN A 610 -11.93 -17.59 -3.98
CA ASN A 610 -11.89 -16.49 -4.95
C ASN A 610 -12.68 -16.90 -6.20
N GLU A 611 -13.77 -16.18 -6.48
CA GLU A 611 -14.65 -16.44 -7.62
C GLU A 611 -14.45 -15.47 -8.81
N ASP A 612 -13.34 -14.72 -8.85
CA ASP A 612 -13.06 -13.73 -9.91
C ASP A 612 -13.28 -14.35 -11.32
N GLY A 613 -14.41 -13.97 -11.93
CA GLY A 613 -15.10 -14.68 -13.01
C GLY A 613 -14.45 -14.68 -14.39
N GLY A 614 -13.14 -14.47 -14.48
CA GLY A 614 -12.39 -14.48 -15.75
C GLY A 614 -10.93 -14.91 -15.63
N SER A 615 -10.47 -15.33 -14.45
CA SER A 615 -9.06 -15.67 -14.20
C SER A 615 -8.82 -17.20 -14.21
N PRO A 616 -7.62 -17.68 -14.61
CA PRO A 616 -7.21 -19.09 -14.43
C PRO A 616 -7.27 -19.60 -12.98
N GLY A 617 -7.50 -18.73 -11.98
CA GLY A 617 -7.61 -19.05 -10.55
C GLY A 617 -8.93 -19.66 -10.06
N ARG A 618 -9.74 -20.32 -10.91
CA ARG A 618 -10.94 -21.05 -10.44
C ARG A 618 -10.53 -22.11 -9.41
N GLY A 619 -11.01 -21.97 -8.17
CA GLY A 619 -10.71 -22.90 -7.07
C GLY A 619 -9.53 -22.50 -6.18
N GLU A 620 -8.99 -21.29 -6.32
CA GLU A 620 -8.03 -20.73 -5.37
C GLU A 620 -8.70 -20.29 -4.07
N LEU A 621 -8.00 -20.54 -2.96
CA LEU A 621 -8.37 -20.05 -1.64
C LEU A 621 -7.59 -18.77 -1.36
N GLY A 622 -8.23 -17.82 -0.69
CA GLY A 622 -7.60 -16.60 -0.21
C GLY A 622 -7.77 -16.42 1.28
N PHE A 623 -6.82 -15.74 1.92
CA PHE A 623 -7.08 -15.19 3.23
C PHE A 623 -8.14 -14.12 3.11
N VAL A 624 -9.14 -14.25 3.97
CA VAL A 624 -10.29 -13.35 4.00
C VAL A 624 -9.89 -11.93 4.41
N GLN A 625 -8.78 -11.81 5.14
CA GLN A 625 -8.10 -10.58 5.51
C GLN A 625 -6.59 -10.82 5.49
N ASP A 626 -5.84 -9.89 4.91
CA ASP A 626 -4.37 -9.93 4.92
C ASP A 626 -3.83 -9.96 6.34
N LEU A 627 -4.52 -9.33 7.27
CA LEU A 627 -4.17 -9.33 8.67
C LEU A 627 -4.17 -10.74 9.31
N VAL A 628 -5.15 -11.59 8.95
CA VAL A 628 -5.19 -12.99 9.44
C VAL A 628 -3.94 -13.75 9.00
N ARG A 629 -3.53 -13.56 7.75
CA ARG A 629 -2.28 -14.11 7.23
C ARG A 629 -1.07 -13.60 7.99
N GLU A 630 -1.00 -12.30 8.28
CA GLU A 630 0.13 -11.69 8.97
C GLU A 630 0.26 -12.17 10.41
N VAL A 631 -0.85 -12.32 11.15
CA VAL A 631 -0.83 -12.90 12.51
C VAL A 631 -0.45 -14.39 12.47
N ALA A 632 -1.01 -15.16 11.53
CA ALA A 632 -0.66 -16.57 11.34
C ALA A 632 0.83 -16.74 11.00
N TYR A 633 1.35 -15.99 10.02
CA TYR A 633 2.77 -15.96 9.68
C TYR A 633 3.63 -15.51 10.88
N GLY A 634 3.15 -14.53 11.63
CA GLY A 634 3.74 -14.01 12.86
C GLY A 634 3.99 -15.08 13.93
N THR A 635 3.04 -16.01 14.07
CA THR A 635 3.03 -17.08 15.07
C THR A 635 4.14 -18.11 14.85
N LEU A 636 4.47 -18.40 13.59
CA LEU A 636 5.52 -19.34 13.22
C LEU A 636 6.91 -18.89 13.70
N SER A 637 7.67 -19.82 14.26
CA SER A 637 9.09 -19.63 14.58
C SER A 637 9.94 -19.43 13.33
N ARG A 638 11.18 -18.93 13.49
CA ARG A 638 12.11 -18.76 12.36
C ARG A 638 12.45 -20.10 11.69
N SER A 639 12.59 -21.17 12.46
CA SER A 639 12.87 -22.52 11.94
C SER A 639 11.69 -23.07 11.13
N GLU A 640 10.46 -22.94 11.63
CA GLU A 640 9.26 -23.40 10.92
C GLU A 640 9.02 -22.60 9.63
N ARG A 641 9.15 -21.27 9.67
CA ARG A 641 9.04 -20.43 8.45
C ARG A 641 10.04 -20.87 7.39
N ARG A 642 11.28 -21.15 7.81
CA ARG A 642 12.33 -21.61 6.89
C ARG A 642 11.96 -22.96 6.28
N ALA A 643 11.48 -23.91 7.09
CA ALA A 643 11.08 -25.23 6.63
C ALA A 643 9.90 -25.15 5.64
N LEU A 644 8.86 -24.38 5.97
CA LEU A 644 7.68 -24.22 5.13
C LEU A 644 7.97 -23.44 3.83
N HIS A 645 8.77 -22.37 3.87
CA HIS A 645 9.20 -21.68 2.64
C HIS A 645 10.05 -22.59 1.74
N LEU A 646 10.88 -23.46 2.33
CA LEU A 646 11.63 -24.45 1.55
C LEU A 646 10.71 -25.52 0.95
N GLY A 647 9.67 -25.94 1.67
CA GLY A 647 8.60 -26.81 1.16
C GLY A 647 7.86 -26.17 -0.01
N ALA A 648 7.46 -24.90 0.12
CA ALA A 648 6.80 -24.15 -0.94
C ALA A 648 7.71 -24.00 -2.18
N ALA A 649 9.00 -23.71 -1.98
CA ALA A 649 9.96 -23.67 -3.08
C ALA A 649 10.07 -25.02 -3.81
N ARG A 650 10.07 -26.15 -3.10
CA ARG A 650 10.10 -27.50 -3.71
C ARG A 650 8.83 -27.78 -4.52
N TYR A 651 7.67 -27.40 -3.99
CA TYR A 651 6.39 -27.53 -4.70
C TYR A 651 6.39 -26.71 -6.00
N LEU A 652 6.86 -25.47 -5.96
CA LEU A 652 6.94 -24.63 -7.18
C LEU A 652 7.98 -25.17 -8.17
N GLU A 653 9.09 -25.73 -7.71
CA GLU A 653 10.08 -26.37 -8.59
C GLU A 653 9.55 -27.61 -9.32
N SER A 654 8.55 -28.31 -8.75
CA SER A 654 7.93 -29.47 -9.42
C SER A 654 6.89 -29.09 -10.47
N HIS A 655 6.53 -27.80 -10.57
CA HIS A 655 5.59 -27.27 -11.57
C HIS A 655 6.39 -26.39 -12.54
N SER A 656 6.80 -26.97 -13.66
CA SER A 656 7.85 -26.47 -14.57
C SER A 656 7.48 -25.23 -15.42
N ASP A 657 6.53 -24.42 -14.98
CA ASP A 657 6.06 -23.25 -15.74
C ASP A 657 6.81 -21.98 -15.32
N ASP A 658 7.24 -21.18 -16.31
CA ASP A 658 7.89 -19.87 -16.10
C ASP A 658 6.99 -18.94 -15.25
N GLU A 659 5.66 -19.13 -15.27
CA GLU A 659 4.67 -18.37 -14.50
C GLU A 659 4.96 -18.32 -12.99
N PHE A 660 5.61 -19.35 -12.43
CA PHE A 660 5.90 -19.44 -10.99
C PHE A 660 7.27 -18.89 -10.58
N ALA A 661 8.09 -18.41 -11.52
CA ALA A 661 9.47 -18.00 -11.24
C ALA A 661 9.56 -16.90 -10.16
N ALA A 662 8.64 -15.93 -10.17
CA ALA A 662 8.61 -14.86 -9.18
C ALA A 662 8.25 -15.37 -7.77
N SER A 663 7.30 -16.30 -7.66
CA SER A 663 6.89 -16.90 -6.38
C SER A 663 8.01 -17.81 -5.82
N LEU A 664 8.65 -18.59 -6.69
CA LEU A 664 9.81 -19.40 -6.33
C LEU A 664 10.97 -18.54 -5.82
N ALA A 665 11.28 -17.45 -6.53
CA ALA A 665 12.30 -16.49 -6.12
C ALA A 665 11.99 -15.92 -4.73
N HIS A 666 10.74 -15.50 -4.49
CA HIS A 666 10.31 -14.98 -3.20
C HIS A 666 10.58 -15.98 -2.07
N HIS A 667 10.14 -17.23 -2.19
CA HIS A 667 10.36 -18.23 -1.14
C HIS A 667 11.83 -18.57 -0.90
N LEU A 668 12.64 -18.70 -1.95
CA LEU A 668 14.08 -18.98 -1.80
C LEU A 668 14.83 -17.83 -1.14
N VAL A 669 14.48 -16.58 -1.46
CA VAL A 669 15.00 -15.38 -0.79
C VAL A 669 14.63 -15.40 0.70
N GLN A 670 13.37 -15.69 1.04
CA GLN A 670 12.94 -15.79 2.44
C GLN A 670 13.72 -16.88 3.21
N VAL A 671 13.92 -18.05 2.61
CA VAL A 671 14.74 -19.13 3.22
C VAL A 671 16.15 -18.66 3.52
N HIS A 672 16.79 -17.93 2.59
CA HIS A 672 18.13 -17.39 2.78
C HIS A 672 18.19 -16.32 3.90
N GLN A 673 17.22 -15.40 3.92
CA GLN A 673 17.16 -14.31 4.92
C GLN A 673 16.87 -14.82 6.34
N LEU A 674 16.07 -15.87 6.48
CA LEU A 674 15.73 -16.45 7.79
C LEU A 674 16.92 -17.13 8.48
N ALA A 675 17.91 -17.62 7.72
CA ALA A 675 19.09 -18.28 8.26
C ALA A 675 20.33 -18.11 7.36
N PRO A 676 20.91 -16.90 7.27
CA PRO A 676 22.03 -16.62 6.36
C PRO A 676 23.31 -17.40 6.72
N GLY A 677 23.48 -17.81 7.99
CA GLY A 677 24.60 -18.63 8.46
C GLY A 677 24.41 -20.15 8.36
N HIS A 678 23.29 -20.62 7.80
CA HIS A 678 23.04 -22.06 7.68
C HIS A 678 23.96 -22.71 6.63
N PRO A 679 24.44 -23.96 6.80
CA PRO A 679 25.39 -24.59 5.87
C PRO A 679 24.94 -24.66 4.40
N ASP A 680 23.63 -24.69 4.14
CA ASP A 680 23.07 -24.71 2.78
C ASP A 680 22.81 -23.31 2.18
N ALA A 681 23.06 -22.22 2.92
CA ALA A 681 22.76 -20.85 2.50
C ALA A 681 23.38 -20.48 1.13
N PRO A 682 24.63 -20.86 0.80
CA PRO A 682 25.19 -20.63 -0.54
C PRO A 682 24.46 -21.39 -1.66
N ARG A 683 23.92 -22.58 -1.36
CA ARG A 683 23.12 -23.36 -2.32
C ARG A 683 21.74 -22.72 -2.54
N ILE A 684 21.11 -22.22 -1.48
CA ILE A 684 19.84 -21.49 -1.57
C ILE A 684 20.02 -20.17 -2.33
N ALA A 685 21.08 -19.41 -2.05
CA ALA A 685 21.38 -18.16 -2.75
C ALA A 685 21.53 -18.37 -4.26
N ARG A 686 22.28 -19.40 -4.69
CA ARG A 686 22.40 -19.75 -6.12
C ARG A 686 21.06 -20.09 -6.78
N ARG A 687 20.19 -20.84 -6.09
CA ARG A 687 18.83 -21.13 -6.57
C ARG A 687 17.97 -19.86 -6.65
N ALA A 688 18.07 -18.98 -5.66
CA ALA A 688 17.34 -17.71 -5.63
C ALA A 688 17.77 -16.79 -6.78
N VAL A 689 19.06 -16.64 -7.04
CA VAL A 689 19.61 -15.87 -8.17
C VAL A 689 19.06 -16.39 -9.50
N ALA A 690 19.07 -17.71 -9.71
CA ALA A 690 18.53 -18.31 -10.94
C ALA A 690 17.01 -18.06 -11.10
N ALA A 691 16.24 -18.15 -10.01
CA ALA A 691 14.81 -17.86 -10.03
C ALA A 691 14.51 -16.37 -10.26
N LEU A 692 15.27 -15.47 -9.65
CA LEU A 692 15.16 -14.02 -9.86
C LEU A 692 15.44 -13.60 -11.30
N ARG A 693 16.48 -14.18 -11.93
CA ARG A 693 16.79 -13.95 -13.35
C ARG A 693 15.69 -14.47 -14.28
N ARG A 694 15.05 -15.61 -13.96
CA ARG A 694 13.86 -16.08 -14.70
C ARG A 694 12.70 -15.10 -14.56
N ALA A 695 12.36 -14.74 -13.32
CA ALA A 695 11.28 -13.80 -13.04
C ALA A 695 11.47 -12.44 -13.72
N ALA A 696 12.72 -11.98 -13.83
CA ALA A 696 13.06 -10.74 -14.52
C ALA A 696 12.82 -10.83 -16.03
N ARG A 697 13.17 -11.97 -16.65
CA ARG A 697 12.84 -12.21 -18.07
C ARG A 697 11.34 -12.22 -18.32
N ASP A 698 10.57 -12.83 -17.41
CA ASP A 698 9.11 -12.85 -17.51
C ASP A 698 8.53 -11.43 -17.38
N ALA A 699 9.04 -10.64 -16.42
CA ALA A 699 8.65 -9.25 -16.24
C ALA A 699 8.97 -8.38 -17.46
N ILE A 700 10.10 -8.60 -18.13
CA ILE A 700 10.44 -7.94 -19.40
C ILE A 700 9.44 -8.34 -20.50
N ARG A 701 9.11 -9.64 -20.65
CA ARG A 701 8.12 -10.11 -21.62
C ARG A 701 6.72 -9.51 -21.38
N LEU A 702 6.36 -9.27 -20.12
CA LEU A 702 5.12 -8.61 -19.71
C LEU A 702 5.18 -7.08 -19.72
N HIS A 703 6.30 -6.50 -20.18
CA HIS A 703 6.51 -5.05 -20.29
C HIS A 703 6.42 -4.31 -18.94
N VAL A 704 6.97 -4.93 -17.88
CA VAL A 704 7.07 -4.35 -16.53
C VAL A 704 8.54 -4.22 -16.11
N PRO A 705 9.33 -3.34 -16.77
CA PRO A 705 10.79 -3.31 -16.64
C PRO A 705 11.28 -2.89 -15.24
N GLU A 706 10.52 -2.11 -14.48
CA GLU A 706 10.83 -1.72 -13.10
C GLU A 706 10.86 -2.93 -12.17
N ARG A 707 9.93 -3.87 -12.40
CA ARG A 707 9.88 -5.13 -11.64
C ARG A 707 11.07 -6.02 -11.99
N ALA A 708 11.44 -6.07 -13.27
CA ALA A 708 12.62 -6.81 -13.72
C ALA A 708 13.90 -6.23 -13.11
N LEU A 709 14.04 -4.90 -13.10
CA LEU A 709 15.16 -4.19 -12.47
C LEU A 709 15.28 -4.55 -10.99
N GLY A 710 14.19 -4.45 -10.22
CA GLY A 710 14.21 -4.79 -8.79
C GLY A 710 14.59 -6.25 -8.52
N GLN A 711 14.18 -7.19 -9.38
CA GLN A 711 14.54 -8.60 -9.28
C GLN A 711 16.04 -8.84 -9.59
N LEU A 712 16.58 -8.17 -10.61
CA LEU A 712 17.99 -8.30 -11.00
C LEU A 712 18.94 -7.63 -10.01
N GLU A 713 18.58 -6.47 -9.45
CA GLU A 713 19.34 -5.85 -8.35
C GLU A 713 19.37 -6.74 -7.11
N HIS A 714 18.28 -7.46 -6.82
CA HIS A 714 18.27 -8.45 -5.75
C HIS A 714 19.16 -9.64 -6.07
N ALA A 715 19.11 -10.15 -7.31
CA ALA A 715 19.99 -11.21 -7.76
C ALA A 715 21.47 -10.80 -7.61
N MET A 716 21.82 -9.56 -7.94
CA MET A 716 23.16 -9.01 -7.78
C MET A 716 23.62 -9.02 -6.31
N ARG A 717 22.75 -8.63 -5.36
CA ARG A 717 23.08 -8.64 -3.92
C ARG A 717 23.30 -10.04 -3.35
N LEU A 718 22.57 -11.04 -3.86
CA LEU A 718 22.68 -12.44 -3.42
C LEU A 718 23.76 -13.23 -4.16
N ASN A 719 24.25 -12.71 -5.28
CA ASN A 719 25.23 -13.40 -6.09
C ASN A 719 26.57 -13.51 -5.35
N GLN A 720 27.04 -14.75 -5.18
CA GLN A 720 28.33 -15.09 -4.58
C GLN A 720 29.33 -15.63 -5.61
N VAL A 721 28.92 -15.73 -6.88
CA VAL A 721 29.69 -16.36 -7.97
C VAL A 721 30.23 -15.23 -8.87
N PRO A 722 31.55 -14.93 -8.83
CA PRO A 722 32.14 -13.84 -9.61
C PRO A 722 31.85 -13.94 -11.11
N GLU A 723 31.84 -15.17 -11.65
CA GLU A 723 31.63 -15.44 -13.07
C GLU A 723 30.22 -15.04 -13.55
N GLN A 724 29.23 -15.03 -12.65
CA GLN A 724 27.85 -14.63 -12.97
C GLN A 724 27.65 -13.11 -12.91
N ARG A 725 28.59 -12.37 -12.31
CA ARG A 725 28.46 -10.92 -12.07
C ARG A 725 28.39 -10.14 -13.38
N ILE A 726 29.24 -10.46 -14.35
CA ILE A 726 29.30 -9.76 -15.65
C ILE A 726 27.95 -9.85 -16.39
N ALA A 727 27.39 -11.06 -16.46
CA ALA A 727 26.09 -11.26 -17.11
C ALA A 727 24.95 -10.53 -16.38
N LEU A 728 24.94 -10.56 -15.04
CA LEU A 728 23.95 -9.84 -14.24
C LEU A 728 24.07 -8.32 -14.41
N LEU A 729 25.28 -7.76 -14.57
CA LEU A 729 25.47 -6.33 -14.79
C LEU A 729 24.82 -5.89 -16.11
N GLY A 730 25.03 -6.67 -17.18
CA GLY A 730 24.40 -6.44 -18.47
C GLY A 730 22.87 -6.57 -18.43
N GLU A 731 22.34 -7.64 -17.81
CA GLU A 731 20.89 -7.82 -17.64
C GLU A 731 20.26 -6.68 -16.83
N THR A 732 20.91 -6.26 -15.74
CA THR A 732 20.42 -5.17 -14.88
C THR A 732 20.44 -3.85 -15.62
N ALA A 733 21.49 -3.57 -16.39
CA ALA A 733 21.57 -2.35 -17.20
C ALA A 733 20.50 -2.30 -18.30
N ALA A 734 20.24 -3.43 -18.97
CA ALA A 734 19.19 -3.52 -19.98
C ALA A 734 17.80 -3.26 -19.36
N ALA A 735 17.51 -3.87 -18.21
CA ALA A 735 16.26 -3.62 -17.47
C ALA A 735 16.15 -2.17 -16.99
N ALA A 736 17.24 -1.58 -16.49
CA ALA A 736 17.28 -0.17 -16.07
C ALA A 736 17.01 0.78 -17.24
N ARG A 737 17.61 0.52 -18.40
CA ARG A 737 17.35 1.29 -19.63
C ARG A 737 15.88 1.19 -20.06
N ALA A 738 15.32 -0.02 -20.05
CA ALA A 738 13.90 -0.24 -20.38
C ALA A 738 12.95 0.47 -19.39
N ALA A 739 13.34 0.61 -18.12
CA ALA A 739 12.62 1.34 -17.08
C ALA A 739 12.92 2.87 -17.08
N GLY A 740 13.61 3.40 -18.10
CA GLY A 740 13.97 4.83 -18.18
C GLY A 740 15.02 5.29 -17.15
N ARG A 741 15.63 4.39 -16.38
CA ARG A 741 16.63 4.69 -15.35
C ARG A 741 18.04 4.74 -15.95
N LEU A 742 18.29 5.77 -16.77
CA LEU A 742 19.54 5.92 -17.54
C LEU A 742 20.78 6.04 -16.64
N ASP A 743 20.65 6.69 -15.48
CA ASP A 743 21.70 6.80 -14.46
C ASP A 743 22.13 5.44 -13.90
N VAL A 744 21.14 4.59 -13.61
CA VAL A 744 21.34 3.22 -13.11
C VAL A 744 21.93 2.34 -14.21
N ALA A 745 21.43 2.46 -15.44
CA ALA A 745 21.95 1.73 -16.59
C ALA A 745 23.43 2.09 -16.87
N GLU A 746 23.77 3.38 -16.88
CA GLU A 746 25.14 3.89 -17.07
C GLU A 746 26.10 3.31 -16.01
N ARG A 747 25.71 3.33 -14.74
CA ARG A 747 26.52 2.77 -13.63
C ARG A 747 26.82 1.30 -13.85
N HIS A 748 25.80 0.49 -14.14
CA HIS A 748 25.98 -0.96 -14.32
C HIS A 748 26.78 -1.30 -15.58
N LEU A 749 26.61 -0.56 -16.67
CA LEU A 749 27.40 -0.75 -17.90
C LEU A 749 28.87 -0.39 -17.70
N ARG A 750 29.19 0.69 -16.97
CA ARG A 750 30.60 0.99 -16.64
C ARG A 750 31.26 -0.11 -15.82
N GLU A 751 30.56 -0.62 -14.81
CA GLU A 751 31.05 -1.77 -14.03
C GLU A 751 31.22 -3.01 -14.92
N GLN A 752 30.31 -3.23 -15.87
CA GLN A 752 30.40 -4.36 -16.80
C GLN A 752 31.61 -4.24 -17.72
N VAL A 753 31.85 -3.06 -18.31
CA VAL A 753 33.01 -2.77 -19.17
C VAL A 753 34.31 -3.01 -18.41
N ALA A 754 34.43 -2.49 -17.18
CA ALA A 754 35.61 -2.71 -16.35
C ALA A 754 35.86 -4.20 -16.06
N ALA A 755 34.80 -4.94 -15.69
CA ALA A 755 34.89 -6.37 -15.41
C ALA A 755 35.24 -7.22 -16.65
N LEU A 756 34.74 -6.84 -17.84
CA LEU A 756 35.05 -7.49 -19.11
C LEU A 756 36.50 -7.24 -19.56
N ALA A 757 37.00 -6.01 -19.34
CA ALA A 757 38.39 -5.66 -19.59
C ALA A 757 39.34 -6.48 -18.68
N GLU A 758 39.03 -6.58 -17.38
CA GLU A 758 39.79 -7.40 -16.43
C GLU A 758 39.76 -8.89 -16.78
N ALA A 759 38.63 -9.38 -17.32
CA ALA A 759 38.46 -10.76 -17.76
C ALA A 759 39.13 -11.07 -19.12
N GLY A 760 39.64 -10.06 -19.84
CA GLY A 760 40.26 -10.23 -21.15
C GLY A 760 39.27 -10.63 -22.25
N MET A 761 38.05 -10.08 -22.22
CA MET A 761 36.97 -10.38 -23.16
C MET A 761 36.67 -9.18 -24.09
N PRO A 762 37.55 -8.88 -25.09
CA PRO A 762 37.51 -7.63 -25.84
C PRO A 762 36.26 -7.44 -26.71
N ARG A 763 35.68 -8.53 -27.24
CA ARG A 763 34.46 -8.45 -28.07
C ARG A 763 33.23 -8.08 -27.24
N GLU A 764 33.07 -8.74 -26.10
CA GLU A 764 32.01 -8.45 -25.14
C GLU A 764 32.19 -7.07 -24.52
N GLU A 765 33.43 -6.66 -24.24
CA GLU A 765 33.74 -5.30 -23.77
C GLU A 765 33.28 -4.25 -24.80
N ALA A 766 33.62 -4.43 -26.07
CA ALA A 766 33.23 -3.50 -27.13
C ALA A 766 31.69 -3.41 -27.28
N SER A 767 30.97 -4.53 -27.17
CA SER A 767 29.50 -4.55 -27.13
C SER A 767 28.96 -3.79 -25.90
N ALA A 768 29.51 -4.02 -24.71
CA ALA A 768 29.11 -3.29 -23.50
C ALA A 768 29.36 -1.78 -23.61
N ARG A 769 30.47 -1.36 -24.26
CA ARG A 769 30.76 0.05 -24.58
C ARG A 769 29.77 0.63 -25.58
N ALA A 770 29.35 -0.12 -26.60
CA ALA A 770 28.32 0.31 -27.53
C ALA A 770 26.96 0.54 -26.83
N HIS A 771 26.57 -0.36 -25.93
CA HIS A 771 25.37 -0.18 -25.10
C HIS A 771 25.50 1.03 -24.16
N LEU A 772 26.66 1.23 -23.52
CA LEU A 772 26.94 2.40 -22.68
C LEU A 772 26.82 3.70 -23.47
N ALA A 773 27.42 3.74 -24.66
CA ALA A 773 27.30 4.87 -25.57
C ALA A 773 25.85 5.13 -25.97
N SER A 774 25.05 4.09 -26.25
CA SER A 774 23.62 4.25 -26.56
C SER A 774 22.84 4.91 -25.41
N VAL A 775 23.12 4.53 -24.16
CA VAL A 775 22.54 5.18 -22.96
C VAL A 775 22.98 6.64 -22.86
N LEU A 776 24.27 6.92 -23.07
CA LEU A 776 24.82 8.27 -23.01
C LEU A 776 24.23 9.18 -24.12
N LEU A 777 24.08 8.68 -25.34
CA LEU A 777 23.43 9.41 -26.44
C LEU A 777 21.97 9.72 -26.13
N THR A 778 21.27 8.78 -25.48
CA THR A 778 19.87 8.99 -25.05
C THR A 778 19.79 10.05 -23.96
N ALA A 779 20.78 10.10 -23.07
CA ALA A 779 20.94 11.16 -22.06
C ALA A 779 21.56 12.46 -22.63
N GLN A 780 21.64 12.61 -23.96
CA GLN A 780 22.22 13.77 -24.66
C GLN A 780 23.70 14.07 -24.34
N ARG A 781 24.45 13.09 -23.85
CA ARG A 781 25.89 13.20 -23.54
C ARG A 781 26.71 12.65 -24.71
N ASN A 782 26.75 13.42 -25.80
CA ASN A 782 27.30 12.98 -27.09
C ASN A 782 28.82 12.80 -27.09
N GLU A 783 29.60 13.71 -26.51
CA GLU A 783 31.06 13.61 -26.48
C GLU A 783 31.55 12.42 -25.63
N PRO A 784 31.04 12.18 -24.41
CA PRO A 784 31.36 10.96 -23.66
C PRO A 784 30.99 9.69 -24.42
N ALA A 785 29.83 9.67 -25.10
CA ALA A 785 29.43 8.51 -25.89
C ALA A 785 30.41 8.23 -27.04
N LEU A 786 30.84 9.28 -27.76
CA LEU A 786 31.80 9.14 -28.85
C LEU A 786 33.15 8.59 -28.36
N ALA A 787 33.62 9.05 -27.19
CA ALA A 787 34.87 8.55 -26.61
C ALA A 787 34.82 7.05 -26.27
N GLU A 788 33.69 6.57 -25.73
CA GLU A 788 33.50 5.13 -25.46
C GLU A 788 33.51 4.31 -26.77
N LEU A 789 32.89 4.82 -27.83
CA LEU A 789 32.83 4.17 -29.14
C LEU A 789 34.19 4.15 -29.84
N GLU A 790 34.96 5.24 -29.78
CA GLU A 790 36.31 5.31 -30.32
C GLU A 790 37.27 4.35 -29.59
N SER A 791 37.15 4.25 -28.25
CA SER A 791 37.93 3.28 -27.47
C SER A 791 37.57 1.83 -27.83
N ALA A 792 36.29 1.52 -28.03
CA ALA A 792 35.87 0.19 -28.46
C ALA A 792 36.40 -0.16 -29.86
N LEU A 793 36.51 0.83 -30.75
CA LEU A 793 37.00 0.66 -32.12
C LEU A 793 38.46 0.18 -32.17
N GLU A 794 39.29 0.56 -31.19
CA GLU A 794 40.69 0.11 -31.09
C GLU A 794 40.82 -1.41 -30.90
N THR A 795 39.75 -2.06 -30.42
CA THR A 795 39.73 -3.49 -30.09
C THR A 795 39.05 -4.37 -31.14
N ILE A 796 38.33 -3.77 -32.10
CA ILE A 796 37.63 -4.48 -33.18
C ILE A 796 38.40 -4.34 -34.49
N GLU A 797 38.92 -5.45 -35.01
CA GLU A 797 39.72 -5.47 -36.25
C GLU A 797 38.87 -5.36 -37.54
N ASP A 798 37.66 -5.93 -37.56
CA ASP A 798 36.79 -5.96 -38.75
C ASP A 798 35.35 -5.53 -38.42
N ILE A 799 34.91 -4.44 -39.05
CA ILE A 799 33.61 -3.84 -38.78
C ILE A 799 32.57 -4.46 -39.70
N GLY A 800 31.58 -5.13 -39.10
CA GLY A 800 30.54 -5.85 -39.83
C GLY A 800 30.77 -7.36 -39.94
N ALA A 801 31.76 -7.90 -39.21
CA ALA A 801 32.01 -9.34 -39.11
C ALA A 801 30.99 -10.06 -38.21
N ASP A 802 30.44 -9.36 -37.22
CA ASP A 802 29.49 -9.89 -36.24
C ASP A 802 28.49 -8.84 -35.75
N ALA A 803 27.52 -9.26 -34.93
CA ALA A 803 26.47 -8.37 -34.42
C ALA A 803 27.02 -7.21 -33.57
N ALA A 804 28.04 -7.48 -32.74
CA ALA A 804 28.64 -6.49 -31.84
C ALA A 804 29.35 -5.37 -32.60
N SER A 805 30.12 -5.72 -33.64
CA SER A 805 30.80 -4.74 -34.51
C SER A 805 29.82 -3.90 -35.34
N VAL A 806 28.68 -4.47 -35.77
CA VAL A 806 27.61 -3.72 -36.44
C VAL A 806 26.93 -2.75 -35.48
N GLU A 807 26.61 -3.17 -34.26
CA GLU A 807 25.98 -2.31 -33.25
C GLU A 807 26.91 -1.15 -32.85
N LEU A 808 28.21 -1.42 -32.69
CA LEU A 808 29.22 -0.38 -32.48
C LEU A 808 29.22 0.64 -33.62
N ALA A 809 29.27 0.17 -34.87
CA ALA A 809 29.27 1.05 -36.04
C ALA A 809 27.98 1.87 -36.16
N ALA A 810 26.83 1.28 -35.82
CA ALA A 810 25.54 1.97 -35.78
C ALA A 810 25.53 3.11 -34.75
N GLN A 811 26.01 2.86 -33.52
CA GLN A 811 26.09 3.90 -32.49
C GLN A 811 27.15 4.96 -32.83
N LEU A 812 28.26 4.59 -33.50
CA LEU A 812 29.26 5.55 -33.99
C LEU A 812 28.69 6.47 -35.06
N ALA A 813 27.93 5.93 -36.01
CA ALA A 813 27.20 6.72 -37.00
C ALA A 813 26.28 7.74 -36.33
N ARG A 814 25.51 7.29 -35.33
CA ARG A 814 24.57 8.13 -34.57
C ARG A 814 25.29 9.22 -33.80
N ALA A 815 26.36 8.89 -33.08
CA ALA A 815 27.15 9.85 -32.31
C ALA A 815 27.75 10.94 -33.22
N ARG A 816 28.35 10.55 -34.35
CA ARG A 816 28.92 11.50 -35.33
C ARG A 816 27.88 12.44 -35.91
N MET A 817 26.69 11.92 -36.25
CA MET A 817 25.56 12.72 -36.75
C MET A 817 25.06 13.72 -35.70
N LEU A 818 24.90 13.29 -34.44
CA LEU A 818 24.47 14.18 -33.35
C LEU A 818 25.49 15.28 -33.04
N MET A 819 26.78 15.00 -33.25
CA MET A 819 27.87 15.98 -33.19
C MET A 819 27.97 16.90 -34.42
N GLY A 820 27.03 16.80 -35.37
CA GLY A 820 27.00 17.63 -36.58
C GLY A 820 27.92 17.17 -37.72
N ASN A 821 28.70 16.10 -37.53
CA ASN A 821 29.49 15.50 -38.61
C ASN A 821 28.63 14.54 -39.43
N ASN A 822 27.65 15.10 -40.16
CA ASN A 822 26.66 14.34 -40.92
C ASN A 822 27.29 13.49 -42.03
N GLN A 823 28.39 13.94 -42.63
CA GLN A 823 29.12 13.17 -43.66
C GLN A 823 29.71 11.88 -43.09
N ALA A 824 30.45 11.97 -41.98
CA ALA A 824 30.99 10.77 -41.33
C ALA A 824 29.88 9.88 -40.78
N GLY A 825 28.83 10.47 -40.20
CA GLY A 825 27.65 9.71 -39.74
C GLY A 825 26.99 8.90 -40.86
N PHE A 826 26.83 9.52 -42.04
CA PHE A 826 26.30 8.86 -43.24
C PHE A 826 27.20 7.70 -43.71
N GLU A 827 28.51 7.92 -43.84
CA GLU A 827 29.45 6.88 -44.29
C GLU A 827 29.48 5.66 -43.35
N TRP A 828 29.44 5.90 -42.04
CA TRP A 828 29.36 4.82 -41.05
C TRP A 828 28.02 4.10 -41.10
N ALA A 829 26.92 4.83 -41.26
CA ALA A 829 25.59 4.23 -41.39
C ALA A 829 25.49 3.34 -42.63
N GLU A 830 26.04 3.73 -43.78
CA GLU A 830 26.04 2.87 -44.98
C GLU A 830 26.81 1.57 -44.78
N ARG A 831 28.03 1.64 -44.23
CA ARG A 831 28.84 0.45 -43.95
C ARG A 831 28.14 -0.50 -42.98
N ALA A 832 27.52 0.05 -41.93
CA ALA A 832 26.83 -0.73 -40.92
C ALA A 832 25.53 -1.36 -41.47
N LEU A 833 24.77 -0.65 -42.31
CA LEU A 833 23.49 -1.14 -42.83
C LEU A 833 23.65 -2.39 -43.69
N ASP A 834 24.63 -2.39 -44.58
CA ASP A 834 24.90 -3.54 -45.45
C ASP A 834 25.31 -4.76 -44.63
N ALA A 835 26.10 -4.56 -43.56
CA ALA A 835 26.49 -5.62 -42.64
C ALA A 835 25.30 -6.12 -41.81
N ALA A 836 24.47 -5.22 -41.27
CA ALA A 836 23.28 -5.57 -40.50
C ALA A 836 22.31 -6.45 -41.30
N ARG A 837 22.07 -6.11 -42.57
CA ARG A 837 21.22 -6.89 -43.49
C ARG A 837 21.82 -8.26 -43.82
N ARG A 838 23.13 -8.35 -44.07
CA ARG A 838 23.80 -9.65 -44.31
C ARG A 838 23.70 -10.58 -43.10
N LEU A 839 23.75 -10.03 -41.89
CA LEU A 839 23.65 -10.78 -40.64
C LEU A 839 22.20 -11.01 -40.18
N GLY A 840 21.20 -10.44 -40.87
CA GLY A 840 19.77 -10.60 -40.53
C GLY A 840 19.35 -9.92 -39.22
N ILE A 841 19.99 -8.80 -38.84
CA ILE A 841 19.71 -8.08 -37.60
C ILE A 841 18.77 -6.89 -37.87
N GLU A 842 17.52 -7.19 -38.20
CA GLU A 842 16.55 -6.20 -38.69
C GLU A 842 16.30 -5.00 -37.77
N PRO A 843 16.17 -5.15 -36.43
CA PRO A 843 16.01 -3.99 -35.53
C PRO A 843 17.18 -3.00 -35.62
N VAL A 844 18.40 -3.51 -35.78
CA VAL A 844 19.61 -2.68 -35.91
C VAL A 844 19.67 -2.04 -37.30
N ALA A 845 19.28 -2.76 -38.36
CA ALA A 845 19.17 -2.21 -39.70
C ALA A 845 18.15 -1.05 -39.77
N ALA A 846 17.00 -1.20 -39.12
CA ALA A 846 16.00 -0.13 -38.98
C ALA A 846 16.58 1.08 -38.23
N ASP A 847 17.29 0.86 -37.12
CA ASP A 847 17.91 1.95 -36.34
C ASP A 847 18.97 2.72 -37.16
N ILE A 848 19.77 1.99 -37.94
CA ILE A 848 20.75 2.59 -38.84
C ILE A 848 20.07 3.43 -39.93
N LEU A 849 18.95 2.98 -40.50
CA LEU A 849 18.19 3.76 -41.48
C LEU A 849 17.70 5.10 -40.91
N VAL A 850 17.28 5.16 -39.63
CA VAL A 850 16.90 6.42 -38.99
C VAL A 850 18.07 7.42 -38.97
N THR A 851 19.26 6.93 -38.60
CA THR A 851 20.47 7.74 -38.55
C THR A 851 20.89 8.17 -39.96
N ARG A 852 20.86 7.24 -40.93
CA ARG A 852 21.22 7.52 -42.33
C ARG A 852 20.29 8.57 -42.95
N GLY A 853 18.97 8.41 -42.77
CA GLY A 853 17.97 9.33 -43.31
C GLY A 853 18.13 10.74 -42.73
N THR A 854 18.32 10.83 -41.41
CA THR A 854 18.58 12.11 -40.73
C THR A 854 19.88 12.76 -41.22
N ALA A 855 20.97 12.00 -41.38
CA ALA A 855 22.24 12.50 -41.89
C ALA A 855 22.14 12.98 -43.34
N ARG A 856 21.50 12.21 -44.23
CA ARG A 856 21.26 12.57 -45.64
C ARG A 856 20.42 13.83 -45.77
N PHE A 857 19.36 13.96 -44.97
CA PHE A 857 18.56 15.17 -44.92
C PHE A 857 19.42 16.40 -44.63
N ARG A 858 20.25 16.33 -43.58
CA ARG A 858 21.16 17.41 -43.18
C ARG A 858 22.30 17.70 -44.18
N LEU A 859 22.57 16.77 -45.11
CA LEU A 859 23.51 16.94 -46.22
C LEU A 859 22.85 17.56 -47.48
N GLY A 860 21.57 17.94 -47.40
CA GLY A 860 20.81 18.52 -48.51
C GLY A 860 20.14 17.50 -49.42
N GLN A 861 20.16 16.22 -49.06
CA GLN A 861 19.45 15.15 -49.78
C GLN A 861 18.07 14.89 -49.13
N GLU A 862 17.27 15.95 -48.98
CA GLU A 862 16.05 15.96 -48.16
C GLU A 862 15.06 14.85 -48.54
N ALA A 863 14.68 14.75 -49.82
CA ALA A 863 13.70 13.75 -50.29
C ALA A 863 14.14 12.30 -49.99
N VAL A 864 15.39 11.97 -50.29
CA VAL A 864 15.97 10.64 -50.04
C VAL A 864 16.10 10.37 -48.54
N GLY A 865 16.44 11.39 -47.74
CA GLY A 865 16.51 11.28 -46.28
C GLY A 865 15.15 10.98 -45.66
N LEU A 866 14.07 11.62 -46.13
CA LEU A 866 12.70 11.34 -45.68
C LEU A 866 12.23 9.94 -46.11
N GLU A 867 12.60 9.47 -47.30
CA GLU A 867 12.33 8.09 -47.74
C GLU A 867 13.03 7.05 -46.85
N ASP A 868 14.29 7.29 -46.47
CA ASP A 868 15.02 6.44 -45.53
C ASP A 868 14.31 6.35 -44.17
N LEU A 869 13.77 7.46 -43.66
CA LEU A 869 13.01 7.48 -42.40
C LEU A 869 11.69 6.73 -42.50
N ARG A 870 10.96 6.85 -43.61
CA ARG A 870 9.73 6.06 -43.85
C ARG A 870 10.05 4.56 -43.94
N ALA A 871 11.13 4.20 -44.64
CA ALA A 871 11.59 2.82 -44.70
C ALA A 871 12.02 2.29 -43.32
N ALA A 872 12.59 3.14 -42.46
CA ALA A 872 12.94 2.78 -41.09
C ALA A 872 11.71 2.49 -40.23
N ILE A 873 10.61 3.27 -40.38
CA ILE A 873 9.34 3.01 -39.68
C ILE A 873 8.80 1.63 -40.08
N VAL A 874 8.68 1.35 -41.39
CA VAL A 874 8.17 0.06 -41.88
C VAL A 874 9.03 -1.10 -41.37
N ALA A 875 10.36 -0.99 -41.46
CA ALA A 875 11.26 -2.04 -40.96
C ALA A 875 11.17 -2.23 -39.44
N ALA A 876 10.95 -1.15 -38.67
CA ALA A 876 10.77 -1.22 -37.24
C ALA A 876 9.42 -1.86 -36.85
N GLU A 877 8.34 -1.54 -37.57
CA GLU A 877 7.01 -2.16 -37.40
C GLU A 877 7.08 -3.67 -37.67
N GLU A 878 7.67 -4.08 -38.80
CA GLU A 878 7.81 -5.49 -39.19
C GLU A 878 8.65 -6.30 -38.21
N SER A 879 9.64 -5.67 -37.58
CA SER A 879 10.53 -6.30 -36.59
C SER A 879 10.08 -6.14 -35.14
N GLY A 880 9.00 -5.41 -34.87
CA GLY A 880 8.51 -5.12 -33.52
C GLY A 880 9.43 -4.20 -32.69
N ALA A 881 10.29 -3.43 -33.34
CA ALA A 881 11.29 -2.56 -32.70
C ALA A 881 10.71 -1.20 -32.30
N ILE A 882 9.82 -1.18 -31.30
CA ILE A 882 9.04 0.00 -30.88
C ILE A 882 9.91 1.24 -30.62
N ALA A 883 11.03 1.09 -29.91
CA ALA A 883 11.92 2.24 -29.61
C ALA A 883 12.53 2.87 -30.87
N VAL A 884 12.81 2.04 -31.89
CA VAL A 884 13.33 2.49 -33.18
C VAL A 884 12.23 3.17 -33.98
N GLU A 885 11.03 2.61 -33.97
CA GLU A 885 9.86 3.17 -34.64
C GLU A 885 9.52 4.57 -34.10
N LEU A 886 9.43 4.71 -32.77
CA LEU A 886 9.16 6.00 -32.12
C LEU A 886 10.22 7.04 -32.46
N ARG A 887 11.49 6.65 -32.51
CA ARG A 887 12.59 7.54 -32.94
C ARG A 887 12.47 7.93 -34.41
N ALA A 888 12.13 6.98 -35.28
CA ALA A 888 11.95 7.20 -36.70
C ALA A 888 10.80 8.19 -36.97
N ARG A 889 9.66 7.98 -36.30
CA ARG A 889 8.50 8.87 -36.35
C ARG A 889 8.81 10.27 -35.85
N ASN A 890 9.48 10.38 -34.70
CA ASN A 890 9.88 11.68 -34.15
C ASN A 890 10.78 12.46 -35.13
N ASN A 891 11.81 11.81 -35.67
CA ASN A 891 12.71 12.44 -36.62
C ASN A 891 12.01 12.78 -37.94
N LEU A 892 11.13 11.90 -38.45
CA LEU A 892 10.38 12.16 -39.68
C LEU A 892 9.41 13.34 -39.51
N ALA A 893 8.68 13.39 -38.39
CA ALA A 893 7.79 14.49 -38.08
C ALA A 893 8.56 15.82 -38.05
N TRP A 894 9.64 15.87 -37.28
CA TRP A 894 10.43 17.11 -37.14
C TRP A 894 11.08 17.57 -38.45
N LEU A 895 11.49 16.65 -39.34
CA LEU A 895 12.13 17.00 -40.61
C LEU A 895 11.13 17.28 -41.75
N SER A 896 9.87 16.90 -41.60
CA SER A 896 8.84 17.11 -42.64
C SER A 896 8.04 18.41 -42.49
N VAL A 897 8.10 19.07 -41.32
CA VAL A 897 7.26 20.24 -41.01
C VAL A 897 7.37 21.39 -42.02
N ALA A 898 8.55 21.62 -42.60
CA ALA A 898 8.75 22.67 -43.61
C ALA A 898 8.09 22.34 -44.96
N ASP A 899 7.90 21.06 -45.25
CA ASP A 899 7.30 20.58 -46.49
C ASP A 899 5.81 20.31 -46.36
N ASP A 900 5.42 19.51 -45.37
CA ASP A 900 4.08 18.95 -45.22
C ASP A 900 3.65 18.86 -43.73
N PRO A 901 3.15 19.97 -43.15
CA PRO A 901 2.68 19.99 -41.76
C PRO A 901 1.59 18.95 -41.44
N ARG A 902 0.79 18.53 -42.43
CA ARG A 902 -0.23 17.48 -42.22
C ARG A 902 0.42 16.12 -42.01
N SER A 903 1.36 15.77 -42.89
CA SER A 903 2.14 14.53 -42.73
C SER A 903 2.92 14.54 -41.42
N THR A 904 3.43 15.70 -41.00
CA THR A 904 4.05 15.88 -39.67
C THR A 904 3.08 15.56 -38.54
N LEU A 905 1.88 16.17 -38.53
CA LEU A 905 0.87 15.92 -37.50
C LEU A 905 0.47 14.45 -37.44
N GLU A 906 0.17 13.83 -38.59
CA GLU A 906 -0.23 12.43 -38.66
C GLU A 906 0.88 11.51 -38.13
N THR A 907 2.13 11.73 -38.54
CA THR A 907 3.28 10.92 -38.12
C THR A 907 3.53 11.06 -36.61
N ALA A 908 3.51 12.29 -36.09
CA ALA A 908 3.73 12.57 -34.68
C ALA A 908 2.59 12.01 -33.81
N ARG A 909 1.33 12.14 -34.26
CA ARG A 909 0.16 11.59 -33.56
C ARG A 909 0.19 10.07 -33.51
N GLN A 910 0.49 9.38 -34.60
CA GLN A 910 0.67 7.93 -34.60
C GLN A 910 1.77 7.50 -33.62
N GLY A 911 2.87 8.25 -33.58
CA GLY A 911 3.94 8.03 -32.61
C GLY A 911 3.49 8.25 -31.16
N TYR A 912 2.72 9.31 -30.89
CA TYR A 912 2.16 9.61 -29.57
C TYR A 912 1.20 8.50 -29.09
N GLU A 913 0.30 8.04 -29.97
CA GLU A 913 -0.64 6.96 -29.69
C GLU A 913 0.10 5.65 -29.36
N LEU A 914 1.13 5.31 -30.16
CA LEU A 914 1.98 4.14 -29.91
C LEU A 914 2.75 4.26 -28.59
N ALA A 915 3.42 5.39 -28.35
CA ALA A 915 4.19 5.62 -27.13
C ALA A 915 3.30 5.54 -25.88
N THR A 916 2.09 6.09 -25.95
CA THR A 916 1.10 6.03 -24.86
C THR A 916 0.62 4.60 -24.62
N ALA A 917 0.28 3.87 -25.68
CA ALA A 917 -0.16 2.47 -25.58
C ALA A 917 0.94 1.56 -24.97
N MET A 918 2.20 1.87 -25.26
CA MET A 918 3.36 1.10 -24.79
C MET A 918 3.95 1.60 -23.46
N GLY A 919 3.39 2.67 -22.87
CA GLY A 919 3.87 3.24 -21.61
C GLY A 919 5.23 3.95 -21.68
N VAL A 920 5.65 4.40 -22.88
CA VAL A 920 6.93 5.09 -23.10
C VAL A 920 6.74 6.60 -22.91
N GLY A 921 6.65 7.02 -21.64
CA GLY A 921 6.25 8.38 -21.25
C GLY A 921 7.04 9.52 -21.92
N ASP A 922 8.38 9.47 -21.90
CA ASP A 922 9.21 10.55 -22.44
C ASP A 922 8.99 10.76 -23.95
N MET A 923 8.87 9.67 -24.72
CA MET A 923 8.60 9.75 -26.16
C MET A 923 7.16 10.22 -26.43
N ALA A 924 6.20 9.83 -25.59
CA ALA A 924 4.82 10.30 -25.71
C ALA A 924 4.77 11.83 -25.56
N VAL A 925 5.50 12.39 -24.60
CA VAL A 925 5.56 13.85 -24.39
C VAL A 925 6.23 14.55 -25.57
N GLN A 926 7.37 14.05 -26.05
CA GLN A 926 8.07 14.65 -27.21
C GLN A 926 7.22 14.63 -28.49
N LEU A 927 6.59 13.49 -28.79
CA LEU A 927 5.75 13.35 -29.98
C LEU A 927 4.45 14.18 -29.87
N ALA A 928 3.90 14.30 -28.68
CA ALA A 928 2.76 15.18 -28.43
C ALA A 928 3.11 16.66 -28.63
N ASP A 929 4.31 17.09 -28.22
CA ASP A 929 4.78 18.46 -28.42
C ASP A 929 4.88 18.81 -29.91
N VAL A 930 5.58 17.97 -30.69
CA VAL A 930 5.67 18.12 -32.16
C VAL A 930 4.29 18.11 -32.82
N ALA A 931 3.40 17.22 -32.39
CA ALA A 931 2.04 17.14 -32.92
C ALA A 931 1.21 18.38 -32.57
N CYS A 932 1.32 18.91 -31.34
CA CYS A 932 0.63 20.13 -30.94
C CYS A 932 1.09 21.35 -31.75
N ALA A 933 2.41 21.47 -31.99
CA ALA A 933 2.94 22.51 -32.85
C ALA A 933 2.41 22.41 -34.30
N ALA A 934 2.41 21.20 -34.87
CA ALA A 934 1.86 20.97 -36.21
C ALA A 934 0.35 21.20 -36.29
N ALA A 935 -0.41 20.88 -35.24
CA ALA A 935 -1.85 21.08 -35.16
C ALA A 935 -2.26 22.56 -35.24
N ILE A 936 -1.39 23.49 -34.81
CA ILE A 936 -1.62 24.93 -34.98
C ILE A 936 -1.69 25.26 -36.48
N GLU A 937 -0.75 24.73 -37.26
CA GLU A 937 -0.62 24.98 -38.70
C GLU A 937 -1.74 24.29 -39.51
N THR A 938 -2.14 23.08 -39.12
CA THR A 938 -3.21 22.33 -39.82
C THR A 938 -4.63 22.77 -39.44
N GLY A 939 -4.81 23.32 -38.24
CA GLY A 939 -6.13 23.69 -37.71
C GLY A 939 -6.78 22.67 -36.79
N ASP A 940 -6.09 21.56 -36.45
CA ASP A 940 -6.60 20.50 -35.55
C ASP A 940 -6.50 20.87 -34.05
N TRP A 941 -6.97 22.07 -33.71
CA TRP A 941 -6.79 22.69 -32.40
C TRP A 941 -7.50 21.95 -31.26
N ALA A 942 -8.66 21.34 -31.54
CA ALA A 942 -9.41 20.57 -30.54
C ALA A 942 -8.59 19.39 -30.01
N TRP A 943 -7.93 18.66 -30.92
CA TRP A 943 -7.07 17.53 -30.56
C TRP A 943 -5.86 17.99 -29.73
N ALA A 944 -5.21 19.08 -30.12
CA ALA A 944 -4.06 19.62 -29.40
C ALA A 944 -4.43 20.06 -27.97
N LEU A 945 -5.58 20.74 -27.79
CA LEU A 945 -6.06 21.17 -26.47
C LEU A 945 -6.42 19.99 -25.56
N GLU A 946 -7.07 18.95 -26.09
CA GLU A 946 -7.41 17.72 -25.35
C GLU A 946 -6.14 16.97 -24.90
N THR A 947 -5.19 16.82 -25.82
CA THR A 947 -3.91 16.15 -25.57
C THR A 947 -3.10 16.89 -24.51
N ALA A 948 -2.95 18.21 -24.64
CA ALA A 948 -2.25 19.04 -23.66
C ALA A 948 -2.91 19.00 -22.27
N THR A 949 -4.25 18.95 -22.21
CA THR A 949 -4.98 18.81 -20.94
C THR A 949 -4.72 17.46 -20.28
N THR A 950 -4.73 16.39 -21.07
CA THR A 950 -4.46 15.02 -20.60
C THR A 950 -3.05 14.88 -20.05
N LEU A 951 -2.04 15.38 -20.78
CA LEU A 951 -0.65 15.36 -20.33
C LEU A 951 -0.41 16.28 -19.12
N GLY A 952 -1.09 17.43 -19.07
CA GLY A 952 -1.01 18.39 -17.97
C GLY A 952 -1.55 17.88 -16.63
N ALA A 953 -2.37 16.83 -16.62
CA ALA A 953 -2.79 16.13 -15.40
C ALA A 953 -1.68 15.24 -14.80
N GLY A 954 -0.62 14.95 -15.58
CA GLY A 954 0.54 14.17 -15.17
C GLY A 954 1.72 15.03 -14.68
N SER A 955 2.79 14.38 -14.23
CA SER A 955 4.05 15.03 -13.85
C SER A 955 4.97 15.18 -15.07
N LEU A 956 4.96 16.36 -15.70
CA LEU A 956 5.86 16.69 -16.81
C LEU A 956 7.08 17.51 -16.33
N PRO A 957 8.26 17.36 -16.96
CA PRO A 957 9.35 18.32 -16.81
C PRO A 957 8.93 19.74 -17.18
N ASP A 958 9.55 20.76 -16.56
CA ASP A 958 9.13 22.15 -16.72
C ASP A 958 9.28 22.66 -18.17
N GLU A 959 10.29 22.20 -18.91
CA GLU A 959 10.52 22.56 -20.33
C GLU A 959 9.34 22.13 -21.22
N PHE A 960 8.96 20.84 -21.20
CA PHE A 960 7.82 20.33 -21.97
C PHE A 960 6.49 20.94 -21.53
N ARG A 961 6.34 21.25 -20.24
CA ARG A 961 5.15 21.95 -19.76
C ARG A 961 5.04 23.34 -20.36
N MET A 962 6.16 24.02 -20.58
CA MET A 962 6.19 25.35 -21.19
C MET A 962 5.97 25.32 -22.70
N ASP A 963 6.54 24.36 -23.44
CA ASP A 963 6.33 24.25 -24.89
C ASP A 963 4.88 23.88 -25.24
N LEU A 964 4.32 22.89 -24.55
CA LEU A 964 2.88 22.57 -24.65
C LEU A 964 2.01 23.76 -24.23
N GLY A 965 2.41 24.45 -23.15
CA GLY A 965 1.73 25.67 -22.68
C GLY A 965 1.74 26.78 -23.73
N ALA A 966 2.85 26.99 -24.43
CA ALA A 966 2.98 27.97 -25.50
C ALA A 966 2.06 27.63 -26.67
N SER A 967 2.00 26.35 -27.08
CA SER A 967 1.08 25.88 -28.12
C SER A 967 -0.40 26.12 -27.74
N VAL A 968 -0.78 25.78 -26.50
CA VAL A 968 -2.12 26.06 -25.96
C VAL A 968 -2.43 27.55 -25.94
N ALA A 969 -1.46 28.39 -25.58
CA ALA A 969 -1.63 29.84 -25.54
C ALA A 969 -1.83 30.44 -26.94
N ILE A 970 -1.15 29.93 -27.97
CA ILE A 970 -1.38 30.31 -29.37
C ILE A 970 -2.82 29.98 -29.77
N ILE A 971 -3.25 28.73 -29.58
CA ILE A 971 -4.60 28.28 -29.94
C ILE A 971 -5.67 29.12 -29.21
N ARG A 972 -5.52 29.31 -27.90
CA ARG A 972 -6.46 30.12 -27.12
C ARG A 972 -6.48 31.59 -27.55
N SER A 973 -5.35 32.13 -28.00
CA SER A 973 -5.29 33.47 -28.58
C SER A 973 -6.12 33.52 -29.86
N LEU A 974 -5.93 32.56 -30.77
CA LEU A 974 -6.68 32.47 -32.03
C LEU A 974 -8.19 32.33 -31.80
N GLN A 975 -8.61 31.59 -30.76
CA GLN A 975 -10.01 31.43 -30.33
C GLN A 975 -10.58 32.65 -29.60
N GLY A 976 -9.79 33.67 -29.26
CA GLY A 976 -10.27 34.88 -28.57
C GLY A 976 -10.48 34.72 -27.06
N HIS A 977 -9.79 33.78 -26.41
CA HIS A 977 -9.82 33.62 -24.95
C HIS A 977 -9.33 34.91 -24.25
N PRO A 978 -9.94 35.37 -23.15
CA PRO A 978 -9.62 36.68 -22.54
C PRO A 978 -8.23 36.75 -21.91
N GLN A 979 -7.68 35.61 -21.48
CA GLN A 979 -6.35 35.52 -20.87
C GLN A 979 -5.59 34.30 -21.42
N PRO A 980 -5.13 34.33 -22.68
CA PRO A 980 -4.56 33.15 -23.32
C PRO A 980 -3.18 32.77 -22.75
N MET A 981 -2.44 33.76 -22.22
CA MET A 981 -1.10 33.56 -21.65
C MET A 981 -1.07 33.23 -20.16
N ALA A 982 -2.19 33.34 -19.43
CA ALA A 982 -2.19 33.30 -17.96
C ALA A 982 -1.61 32.01 -17.36
N ALA A 983 -1.86 30.85 -17.99
CA ALA A 983 -1.33 29.58 -17.53
C ALA A 983 0.20 29.51 -17.66
N VAL A 984 0.74 30.05 -18.75
CA VAL A 984 2.17 30.06 -19.06
C VAL A 984 2.91 31.10 -18.23
N ASP A 985 2.33 32.30 -18.08
CA ASP A 985 2.92 33.39 -17.28
C ASP A 985 2.98 33.06 -15.77
N ALA A 986 2.14 32.13 -15.30
CA ALA A 986 2.16 31.63 -13.93
C ALA A 986 3.21 30.53 -13.69
N MET A 987 3.81 29.97 -14.73
CA MET A 987 4.83 28.93 -14.59
C MET A 987 6.17 29.53 -14.16
N PRO A 988 6.92 28.88 -13.25
CA PRO A 988 8.29 29.27 -12.99
C PRO A 988 9.12 29.07 -14.27
N MET A 989 9.92 30.07 -14.62
CA MET A 989 10.88 29.92 -15.73
C MET A 989 11.77 28.71 -15.45
N PRO A 990 12.05 27.85 -16.44
CA PRO A 990 12.87 26.67 -16.21
C PRO A 990 14.28 27.13 -15.84
N SER A 991 14.97 26.35 -15.02
CA SER A 991 16.40 26.55 -14.79
C SER A 991 17.26 26.25 -16.03
N SER A 992 16.65 25.64 -17.06
CA SER A 992 17.26 25.36 -18.36
C SER A 992 17.51 26.65 -19.15
N THR A 993 18.70 26.75 -19.74
CA THR A 993 19.10 27.87 -20.62
C THR A 993 18.75 27.61 -22.09
N ASP A 994 17.86 26.67 -22.41
CA ASP A 994 17.53 26.33 -23.80
C ASP A 994 16.87 27.52 -24.52
N PRO A 995 17.53 28.11 -25.55
CA PRO A 995 16.97 29.21 -26.31
C PRO A 995 15.67 28.86 -27.06
N GLN A 996 15.42 27.58 -27.36
CA GLN A 996 14.24 27.14 -28.10
C GLN A 996 12.95 27.28 -27.28
N VAL A 997 12.98 26.87 -26.01
CA VAL A 997 11.83 27.01 -25.08
C VAL A 997 11.43 28.49 -24.95
N LEU A 998 12.43 29.37 -24.82
CA LEU A 998 12.18 30.81 -24.77
C LEU A 998 11.59 31.33 -26.10
N ALA A 999 12.04 30.80 -27.23
CA ALA A 999 11.54 31.19 -28.53
C ALA A 999 10.08 30.78 -28.75
N GLY A 1000 9.68 29.59 -28.29
CA GLY A 1000 8.29 29.14 -28.30
C GLY A 1000 7.36 30.08 -27.52
N LEU A 1001 7.78 30.50 -26.32
CA LEU A 1001 7.03 31.47 -25.50
C LEU A 1001 6.92 32.85 -26.17
N LEU A 1002 8.01 33.33 -26.77
CA LEU A 1002 8.02 34.59 -27.51
C LEU A 1002 7.09 34.50 -28.74
N HIS A 1003 7.04 33.35 -29.41
CA HIS A 1003 6.12 33.11 -30.51
C HIS A 1003 4.65 33.13 -30.06
N ALA A 1004 4.34 32.52 -28.91
CA ALA A 1004 3.01 32.59 -28.31
C ALA A 1004 2.59 34.02 -27.97
N ARG A 1005 3.51 34.81 -27.40
CA ARG A 1005 3.29 36.24 -27.14
C ARG A 1005 3.10 37.05 -28.43
N ALA A 1006 3.81 36.69 -29.49
CA ALA A 1006 3.64 37.32 -30.80
C ALA A 1006 2.24 37.09 -31.36
N TRP A 1007 1.73 35.85 -31.30
CA TRP A 1007 0.36 35.54 -31.72
C TRP A 1007 -0.70 36.23 -30.85
N ALA A 1008 -0.54 36.21 -29.53
CA ALA A 1008 -1.44 36.92 -28.62
C ALA A 1008 -1.50 38.43 -28.93
N SER A 1009 -0.35 39.05 -29.20
CA SER A 1009 -0.26 40.47 -29.57
C SER A 1009 -0.89 40.74 -30.94
N PHE A 1010 -0.69 39.82 -31.90
CA PHE A 1010 -1.28 39.94 -33.24
C PHE A 1010 -2.82 39.90 -33.18
N VAL A 1011 -3.37 38.97 -32.39
CA VAL A 1011 -4.83 38.84 -32.16
C VAL A 1011 -5.38 39.92 -31.22
N ALA A 1012 -4.54 40.65 -30.50
CA ALA A 1012 -4.95 41.87 -29.79
C ALA A 1012 -4.95 43.12 -30.70
N GLY A 1013 -4.46 43.01 -31.94
CA GLY A 1013 -4.27 44.13 -32.86
C GLY A 1013 -3.03 44.98 -32.57
N ALA A 1014 -2.17 44.57 -31.63
CA ALA A 1014 -0.90 45.22 -31.28
C ALA A 1014 0.22 44.73 -32.22
N PHE A 1015 0.11 45.09 -33.51
CA PHE A 1015 0.99 44.54 -34.56
C PHE A 1015 2.48 44.91 -34.40
N ASP A 1016 2.79 46.04 -33.76
CA ASP A 1016 4.18 46.44 -33.46
C ASP A 1016 4.81 45.56 -32.38
N GLU A 1017 4.03 45.17 -31.36
CA GLU A 1017 4.43 44.21 -30.34
C GLU A 1017 4.57 42.80 -30.92
N ALA A 1018 3.58 42.39 -31.73
CA ALA A 1018 3.60 41.10 -32.43
C ALA A 1018 4.86 40.95 -33.29
N ARG A 1019 5.20 41.98 -34.08
CA ARG A 1019 6.42 42.02 -34.89
C ARG A 1019 7.67 41.82 -34.04
N ARG A 1020 7.79 42.55 -32.94
CA ARG A 1020 8.98 42.52 -32.07
C ARG A 1020 9.18 41.14 -31.45
N PHE A 1021 8.13 40.57 -30.86
CA PHE A 1021 8.21 39.25 -30.24
C PHE A 1021 8.49 38.15 -31.28
N ALA A 1022 7.88 38.23 -32.47
CA ALA A 1022 8.13 37.29 -33.55
C ALA A 1022 9.59 37.34 -34.05
N MET A 1023 10.19 38.53 -34.16
CA MET A 1023 11.61 38.68 -34.52
C MET A 1023 12.54 38.09 -33.45
N GLN A 1024 12.28 38.38 -32.17
CA GLN A 1024 13.07 37.84 -31.06
C GLN A 1024 12.98 36.30 -30.98
N ALA A 1025 11.80 35.74 -31.24
CA ALA A 1025 11.62 34.30 -31.37
C ALA A 1025 12.46 33.73 -32.54
N ALA A 1026 12.40 34.38 -33.70
CA ALA A 1026 13.12 33.95 -34.90
C ALA A 1026 14.64 33.96 -34.74
N GLU A 1027 15.19 34.96 -34.05
CA GLU A 1027 16.61 35.04 -33.72
C GLU A 1027 17.10 33.85 -32.86
N SER A 1028 16.19 33.25 -32.07
CA SER A 1028 16.50 32.19 -31.11
C SER A 1028 16.10 30.78 -31.59
N SER A 1029 15.24 30.66 -32.60
CA SER A 1029 14.74 29.37 -33.12
C SER A 1029 15.60 28.80 -34.25
N LEU A 1030 15.32 27.58 -34.72
CA LEU A 1030 15.94 26.97 -35.91
C LEU A 1030 14.88 26.41 -36.86
N GLY A 1031 15.28 26.04 -38.08
CA GLY A 1031 14.44 25.29 -39.01
C GLY A 1031 13.11 25.98 -39.36
N ALA A 1032 12.03 25.20 -39.42
CA ALA A 1032 10.70 25.68 -39.81
C ALA A 1032 10.05 26.62 -38.80
N GLU A 1033 10.31 26.44 -37.49
CA GLU A 1033 9.80 27.35 -36.46
C GLU A 1033 10.32 28.78 -36.68
N ARG A 1034 11.62 28.91 -37.00
CA ARG A 1034 12.20 30.20 -37.41
C ARG A 1034 11.50 30.78 -38.64
N ALA A 1035 11.12 29.95 -39.62
CA ALA A 1035 10.38 30.38 -40.81
C ALA A 1035 8.97 30.88 -40.46
N ASN A 1036 8.25 30.19 -39.58
CA ASN A 1036 6.92 30.57 -39.13
C ASN A 1036 6.94 31.89 -38.34
N GLN A 1037 7.95 32.08 -37.50
CA GLN A 1037 8.16 33.32 -36.74
C GLN A 1037 8.50 34.50 -37.66
N TRP A 1038 9.40 34.33 -38.65
CA TRP A 1038 9.66 35.37 -39.66
C TRP A 1038 8.43 35.67 -40.52
N THR A 1039 7.60 34.66 -40.80
CA THR A 1039 6.32 34.86 -41.51
C THR A 1039 5.38 35.74 -40.70
N LEU A 1040 5.22 35.50 -39.40
CA LEU A 1040 4.39 36.34 -38.52
C LEU A 1040 4.95 37.76 -38.35
N ALA A 1041 6.29 37.91 -38.22
CA ALA A 1041 6.95 39.22 -38.16
C ALA A 1041 6.73 40.04 -39.45
N THR A 1042 6.84 39.39 -40.60
CA THR A 1042 6.61 39.99 -41.91
C THR A 1042 5.15 40.38 -42.07
N ARG A 1043 4.21 39.48 -41.73
CA ARG A 1043 2.76 39.76 -41.75
C ARG A 1043 2.41 40.94 -40.84
N SER A 1044 2.96 41.01 -39.65
CA SER A 1044 2.74 42.14 -38.73
C SER A 1044 3.21 43.46 -39.35
N SER A 1045 4.34 43.45 -40.06
CA SER A 1045 4.85 44.62 -40.81
C SER A 1045 3.94 45.03 -41.97
N LEU A 1046 3.40 44.05 -42.69
CA LEU A 1046 2.40 44.27 -43.74
C LEU A 1046 1.13 44.93 -43.19
N TRP A 1047 0.65 44.49 -42.02
CA TRP A 1047 -0.57 45.02 -41.39
C TRP A 1047 -0.38 46.40 -40.78
N LEU A 1048 0.86 46.77 -40.42
CA LEU A 1048 1.29 48.14 -40.09
C LEU A 1048 1.49 49.03 -41.33
N ARG A 1049 1.47 48.45 -42.54
CA ARG A 1049 1.80 49.10 -43.81
C ARG A 1049 3.21 49.71 -43.82
N ASP A 1050 4.18 49.00 -43.26
CA ASP A 1050 5.61 49.35 -43.22
C ASP A 1050 6.38 48.57 -44.32
N PRO A 1051 6.61 49.15 -45.50
CA PRO A 1051 7.20 48.43 -46.63
C PRO A 1051 8.67 48.06 -46.40
N GLU A 1052 9.43 48.87 -45.66
CA GLU A 1052 10.84 48.60 -45.35
C GLU A 1052 10.96 47.41 -44.41
N ALA A 1053 10.18 47.40 -43.32
CA ALA A 1053 10.20 46.28 -42.38
C ALA A 1053 9.64 44.98 -43.00
N ALA A 1054 8.60 45.07 -43.84
CA ALA A 1054 8.07 43.90 -44.53
C ALA A 1054 9.08 43.31 -45.54
N ALA A 1055 9.81 44.16 -46.27
CA ALA A 1055 10.87 43.70 -47.17
C ALA A 1055 12.05 43.07 -46.42
N ALA A 1056 12.42 43.62 -45.25
CA ALA A 1056 13.45 43.04 -44.39
C ALA A 1056 13.04 41.66 -43.86
N GLY A 1057 11.82 41.51 -43.33
CA GLY A 1057 11.34 40.20 -42.86
C GLY A 1057 11.26 39.15 -43.97
N LEU A 1058 10.84 39.52 -45.17
CA LEU A 1058 10.85 38.62 -46.33
C LEU A 1058 12.28 38.25 -46.76
N HIS A 1059 13.24 39.16 -46.63
CA HIS A 1059 14.64 38.88 -46.91
C HIS A 1059 15.18 37.82 -45.94
N GLU A 1060 14.92 37.97 -44.64
CA GLU A 1060 15.30 36.99 -43.61
C GLU A 1060 14.66 35.62 -43.87
N LEU A 1061 13.34 35.58 -44.16
CA LEU A 1061 12.62 34.34 -44.46
C LEU A 1061 13.24 33.59 -45.67
N ARG A 1062 13.60 34.29 -46.74
CA ARG A 1062 14.25 33.70 -47.92
C ARG A 1062 15.71 33.32 -47.67
N GLY A 1063 16.37 34.02 -46.76
CA GLY A 1063 17.75 33.75 -46.35
C GLY A 1063 17.93 32.45 -45.57
N LEU A 1064 16.85 31.83 -45.10
CA LEU A 1064 16.90 30.58 -44.30
C LEU A 1064 17.37 29.36 -45.08
N GLY A 1065 17.28 29.37 -46.42
CA GLY A 1065 17.72 28.25 -47.27
C GLY A 1065 16.87 26.98 -47.16
N LEU A 1066 15.61 27.08 -46.72
CA LEU A 1066 14.66 25.96 -46.61
C LEU A 1066 13.92 25.72 -47.94
N SER A 1067 13.76 24.45 -48.35
CA SER A 1067 13.17 24.05 -49.64
C SER A 1067 11.73 23.52 -49.62
N GLY A 1068 11.08 23.46 -48.45
CA GLY A 1068 9.76 22.81 -48.31
C GLY A 1068 8.58 23.57 -48.92
N ARG A 1069 7.54 22.84 -49.38
CA ARG A 1069 6.34 23.39 -50.02
C ARG A 1069 5.60 24.41 -49.14
N ALA A 1070 5.41 24.13 -47.85
CA ALA A 1070 4.74 25.06 -46.93
C ALA A 1070 5.52 26.37 -46.74
N VAL A 1071 6.85 26.29 -46.56
CA VAL A 1071 7.71 27.49 -46.47
C VAL A 1071 7.71 28.28 -47.78
N HIS A 1072 7.63 27.60 -48.93
CA HIS A 1072 7.50 28.25 -50.23
C HIS A 1072 6.18 29.02 -50.35
N ALA A 1073 5.05 28.41 -49.97
CA ALA A 1073 3.74 29.05 -49.99
C ALA A 1073 3.67 30.27 -49.03
N ALA A 1074 4.30 30.17 -47.85
CA ALA A 1074 4.46 31.28 -46.92
C ALA A 1074 5.27 32.44 -47.53
N SER A 1075 6.41 32.12 -48.15
CA SER A 1075 7.25 33.11 -48.84
C SER A 1075 6.52 33.80 -49.99
N MET A 1076 5.70 33.06 -50.76
CA MET A 1076 4.86 33.61 -51.82
C MET A 1076 3.79 34.55 -51.27
N THR A 1077 3.16 34.20 -50.14
CA THR A 1077 2.18 35.05 -49.46
C THR A 1077 2.82 36.36 -49.02
N MET A 1078 3.97 36.30 -48.34
CA MET A 1078 4.67 37.49 -47.87
C MET A 1078 5.17 38.37 -49.02
N GLU A 1079 5.67 37.77 -50.11
CA GLU A 1079 6.04 38.50 -51.32
C GLU A 1079 4.85 39.22 -51.96
N ALA A 1080 3.69 38.58 -52.03
CA ALA A 1080 2.48 39.21 -52.55
C ALA A 1080 2.11 40.46 -51.74
N GLY A 1081 2.27 40.41 -50.41
CA GLY A 1081 2.05 41.54 -49.52
C GLY A 1081 3.03 42.69 -49.70
N VAL A 1082 4.33 42.41 -49.84
CA VAL A 1082 5.34 43.45 -50.10
C VAL A 1082 5.06 44.17 -51.43
N VAL A 1083 4.64 43.42 -52.46
CA VAL A 1083 4.22 44.01 -53.75
C VAL A 1083 2.94 44.82 -53.61
N ALA A 1084 1.99 44.39 -52.78
CA ALA A 1084 0.74 45.12 -52.54
C ALA A 1084 0.99 46.51 -51.94
N LEU A 1085 1.93 46.65 -51.00
CA LEU A 1085 2.33 47.95 -50.42
C LEU A 1085 2.94 48.91 -51.46
N SER A 1086 3.45 48.37 -52.57
CA SER A 1086 4.05 49.14 -53.68
C SER A 1086 3.05 49.47 -54.81
N GLY A 1087 1.77 49.11 -54.67
CA GLY A 1087 0.66 49.62 -55.49
C GLY A 1087 0.47 49.02 -56.88
N ARG A 1088 0.40 47.69 -57.04
CA ARG A 1088 0.28 47.05 -58.37
C ARG A 1088 -0.82 46.00 -58.48
N GLU A 1089 -1.45 45.96 -59.67
CA GLU A 1089 -2.36 44.91 -60.16
C GLU A 1089 -1.73 43.49 -60.10
N GLU A 1090 -0.40 43.43 -60.15
CA GLU A 1090 0.40 42.21 -59.98
C GLU A 1090 0.25 41.53 -58.61
N ALA A 1091 -0.05 42.28 -57.54
CA ALA A 1091 -0.22 41.72 -56.20
C ALA A 1091 -1.40 40.72 -56.13
N ARG A 1092 -2.52 41.03 -56.82
CA ARG A 1092 -3.70 40.14 -56.88
C ARG A 1092 -3.37 38.79 -57.48
N ARG A 1093 -2.60 38.77 -58.57
CA ARG A 1093 -2.17 37.51 -59.22
C ARG A 1093 -1.28 36.70 -58.30
N ARG A 1094 -0.38 37.34 -57.55
CA ARG A 1094 0.52 36.66 -56.61
C ARG A 1094 -0.22 36.08 -55.40
N TYR A 1095 -1.19 36.81 -54.83
CA TYR A 1095 -2.03 36.27 -53.76
C TYR A 1095 -2.88 35.08 -54.23
N ARG A 1096 -3.47 35.13 -55.43
CA ARG A 1096 -4.19 33.98 -55.99
C ARG A 1096 -3.31 32.74 -56.10
N ARG A 1097 -2.09 32.89 -56.61
CA ARG A 1097 -1.13 31.79 -56.72
C ARG A 1097 -0.69 31.26 -55.34
N ALA A 1098 -0.52 32.14 -54.35
CA ALA A 1098 -0.21 31.72 -52.98
C ALA A 1098 -1.39 30.99 -52.33
N ALA A 1099 -2.62 31.44 -52.56
CA ALA A 1099 -3.84 30.77 -52.10
C ALA A 1099 -4.03 29.39 -52.77
N GLU A 1100 -3.75 29.26 -54.07
CA GLU A 1100 -3.72 27.97 -54.77
C GLU A 1100 -2.71 27.01 -54.14
N ALA A 1101 -1.50 27.48 -53.82
CA ALA A 1101 -0.49 26.66 -53.15
C ALA A 1101 -0.96 26.16 -51.77
N TRP A 1102 -1.65 27.00 -50.98
CA TRP A 1102 -2.23 26.57 -49.70
C TRP A 1102 -3.41 25.60 -49.84
N ARG A 1103 -4.20 25.72 -50.92
CA ARG A 1103 -5.27 24.75 -51.24
C ARG A 1103 -4.70 23.39 -51.65
N GLU A 1104 -3.61 23.38 -52.43
CA GLU A 1104 -2.92 22.14 -52.81
C GLU A 1104 -2.33 21.41 -51.60
N LEU A 1105 -1.91 22.15 -50.57
CA LEU A 1105 -1.42 21.61 -49.30
C LEU A 1105 -2.51 21.27 -48.28
N ASP A 1106 -3.77 21.63 -48.56
CA ASP A 1106 -4.92 21.46 -47.66
C ASP A 1106 -4.66 22.06 -46.26
N LEU A 1107 -4.15 23.29 -46.22
CA LEU A 1107 -3.85 24.06 -45.01
C LEU A 1107 -4.79 25.27 -44.86
N PRO A 1108 -6.01 25.07 -44.32
CA PRO A 1108 -7.06 26.09 -44.31
C PRO A 1108 -6.69 27.32 -43.47
N PHE A 1109 -5.97 27.15 -42.36
CA PHE A 1109 -5.54 28.26 -41.51
C PHE A 1109 -4.65 29.26 -42.26
N HIS A 1110 -3.65 28.75 -43.00
CA HIS A 1110 -2.75 29.58 -43.79
C HIS A 1110 -3.45 30.19 -45.01
N LEU A 1111 -4.35 29.44 -45.65
CA LEU A 1111 -5.20 29.98 -46.72
C LEU A 1111 -6.03 31.18 -46.22
N ALA A 1112 -6.67 31.07 -45.05
CA ALA A 1112 -7.43 32.16 -44.46
C ALA A 1112 -6.57 33.41 -44.19
N LEU A 1113 -5.37 33.22 -43.63
CA LEU A 1113 -4.42 34.31 -43.41
C LEU A 1113 -3.99 34.99 -44.72
N THR A 1114 -3.71 34.21 -45.78
CA THR A 1114 -3.36 34.74 -47.11
C THR A 1114 -4.51 35.56 -47.71
N LEU A 1115 -5.76 35.10 -47.59
CA LEU A 1115 -6.95 35.82 -48.07
C LEU A 1115 -7.21 37.09 -47.24
N LEU A 1116 -6.98 37.05 -45.93
CA LEU A 1116 -7.05 38.23 -45.06
C LEU A 1116 -5.98 39.27 -45.40
N ASP A 1117 -4.74 38.84 -45.66
CA ASP A 1117 -3.65 39.70 -46.09
C ASP A 1117 -4.03 40.41 -47.42
N ALA A 1118 -4.61 39.68 -48.38
CA ALA A 1118 -5.13 40.23 -49.62
C ALA A 1118 -6.28 41.23 -49.40
N GLN A 1119 -7.29 40.86 -48.60
CA GLN A 1119 -8.42 41.73 -48.29
C GLN A 1119 -7.97 43.05 -47.64
N ARG A 1120 -7.06 42.99 -46.67
CA ARG A 1120 -6.58 44.16 -45.93
C ARG A 1120 -5.71 45.10 -46.76
N LEU A 1121 -4.90 44.57 -47.66
CA LEU A 1121 -3.96 45.36 -48.46
C LEU A 1121 -4.56 45.84 -49.78
N LEU A 1122 -5.50 45.09 -50.37
CA LEU A 1122 -6.06 45.36 -51.70
C LEU A 1122 -7.55 45.74 -51.69
N GLY A 1123 -8.28 45.49 -50.60
CA GLY A 1123 -9.71 45.81 -50.47
C GLY A 1123 -10.66 44.91 -51.26
N ASP A 1124 -10.26 43.67 -51.56
CA ASP A 1124 -10.96 42.74 -52.46
C ASP A 1124 -12.11 41.96 -51.78
N ALA A 1125 -13.29 42.57 -51.69
CA ALA A 1125 -14.40 42.13 -50.83
C ALA A 1125 -14.87 40.66 -50.99
N GLY A 1126 -14.53 39.97 -52.09
CA GLY A 1126 -14.84 38.55 -52.31
C GLY A 1126 -13.98 37.59 -51.47
N ASP A 1127 -12.71 37.91 -51.27
CA ASP A 1127 -11.74 37.01 -50.62
C ASP A 1127 -11.89 37.02 -49.08
N GLY A 1128 -12.38 38.13 -48.52
CA GLY A 1128 -12.62 38.26 -47.07
C GLY A 1128 -13.76 37.38 -46.54
N GLY A 1129 -14.78 37.11 -47.36
CA GLY A 1129 -15.91 36.24 -46.97
C GLY A 1129 -15.50 34.77 -46.85
N GLU A 1130 -14.70 34.27 -47.80
CA GLU A 1130 -14.12 32.92 -47.76
C GLU A 1130 -13.19 32.79 -46.54
N ALA A 1131 -12.33 33.78 -46.29
CA ALA A 1131 -11.43 33.78 -45.14
C ALA A 1131 -12.18 33.68 -43.79
N LEU A 1132 -13.22 34.50 -43.60
CA LEU A 1132 -14.04 34.47 -42.37
C LEU A 1132 -14.80 33.15 -42.22
N ALA A 1133 -15.27 32.54 -43.31
CA ALA A 1133 -15.92 31.23 -43.27
C ALA A 1133 -14.94 30.12 -42.82
N ILE A 1134 -13.70 30.16 -43.33
CA ILE A 1134 -12.65 29.22 -42.89
C ILE A 1134 -12.30 29.43 -41.41
N LEU A 1135 -12.12 30.69 -40.97
CA LEU A 1135 -11.82 30.99 -39.57
C LEU A 1135 -12.96 30.54 -38.63
N ALA A 1136 -14.22 30.73 -39.03
CA ALA A 1136 -15.36 30.24 -38.27
C ALA A 1136 -15.38 28.70 -38.16
N ALA A 1137 -15.04 27.99 -39.24
CA ALA A 1137 -14.94 26.53 -39.23
C ALA A 1137 -13.83 26.02 -38.31
N LEU A 1138 -12.73 26.77 -38.18
CA LEU A 1138 -11.62 26.47 -37.26
C LEU A 1138 -11.88 26.92 -35.81
N GLY A 1139 -12.93 27.71 -35.56
CA GLY A 1139 -13.19 28.33 -34.24
C GLY A 1139 -12.24 29.48 -33.90
N ALA A 1140 -11.72 30.19 -34.90
CA ALA A 1140 -10.72 31.26 -34.75
C ALA A 1140 -11.35 32.65 -34.48
N ASP A 1141 -12.25 32.74 -33.50
CA ASP A 1141 -13.07 33.93 -33.24
C ASP A 1141 -12.25 35.18 -32.91
N GLY A 1142 -11.13 35.02 -32.21
CA GLY A 1142 -10.21 36.11 -31.90
C GLY A 1142 -9.57 36.70 -33.15
N LEU A 1143 -9.05 35.83 -34.03
CA LEU A 1143 -8.46 36.26 -35.30
C LEU A 1143 -9.52 36.87 -36.24
N ALA A 1144 -10.73 36.32 -36.26
CA ALA A 1144 -11.84 36.89 -37.02
C ALA A 1144 -12.23 38.29 -36.53
N ALA A 1145 -12.25 38.51 -35.21
CA ALA A 1145 -12.54 39.82 -34.63
C ALA A 1145 -11.50 40.89 -35.02
N VAL A 1146 -10.22 40.52 -35.02
CA VAL A 1146 -9.15 41.41 -35.51
C VAL A 1146 -9.30 41.69 -36.99
N ALA A 1147 -9.55 40.66 -37.81
CA ALA A 1147 -9.78 40.83 -39.24
C ALA A 1147 -10.93 41.81 -39.52
N ILE A 1148 -12.06 41.69 -38.81
CA ILE A 1148 -13.24 42.55 -38.98
C ILE A 1148 -12.96 43.98 -38.51
N SER A 1149 -12.38 44.16 -37.32
CA SER A 1149 -12.09 45.51 -36.77
C SER A 1149 -11.12 46.30 -37.65
N ALA A 1150 -10.23 45.60 -38.34
CA ALA A 1150 -9.20 46.21 -39.16
C ALA A 1150 -9.67 46.55 -40.59
N VAL A 1151 -10.87 46.12 -41.01
CA VAL A 1151 -11.51 46.43 -42.31
C VAL A 1151 -12.26 47.78 -42.31
N SER A 1152 -12.42 48.43 -41.15
CA SER A 1152 -12.92 49.81 -41.09
C SER A 1152 -11.86 50.80 -41.61
N PRO A 1153 -12.21 51.75 -42.51
CA PRO A 1153 -11.23 52.63 -43.15
C PRO A 1153 -10.66 53.61 -42.11
N ALA A 1154 -9.49 53.30 -41.57
CA ALA A 1154 -8.71 54.26 -40.80
C ALA A 1154 -8.26 55.39 -41.74
N ALA A 1155 -8.55 56.62 -41.32
CA ALA A 1155 -8.22 57.86 -42.00
C ALA A 1155 -6.73 57.92 -42.41
N GLY A 1156 -6.48 58.71 -43.47
CA GLY A 1156 -5.21 58.79 -44.20
C GLY A 1156 -3.93 59.01 -43.36
N PRO A 1157 -2.77 58.90 -44.01
CA PRO A 1157 -1.48 58.73 -43.34
C PRO A 1157 -1.18 59.86 -42.36
N PRO A 1158 -0.65 59.57 -41.15
CA PRO A 1158 -0.20 60.60 -40.24
C PRO A 1158 0.98 61.33 -40.87
N ARG A 1159 0.90 62.67 -40.93
CA ARG A 1159 1.98 63.55 -41.38
C ARG A 1159 3.24 63.30 -40.53
N PRO A 1160 4.45 63.31 -41.12
CA PRO A 1160 5.69 63.12 -40.38
C PRO A 1160 5.92 64.33 -39.46
N ALA A 1161 5.94 64.07 -38.14
CA ALA A 1161 6.38 65.05 -37.16
C ALA A 1161 7.91 65.19 -37.26
N ARG A 1162 8.34 66.42 -37.54
CA ARG A 1162 9.74 66.83 -37.71
C ARG A 1162 10.59 66.45 -36.50
N SER A 1163 11.64 65.68 -36.72
CA SER A 1163 12.74 65.51 -35.78
C SER A 1163 13.60 66.79 -35.74
N ARG A 1164 13.86 67.30 -34.54
CA ARG A 1164 15.03 68.11 -34.23
C ARG A 1164 15.58 67.73 -32.84
N PRO A 1165 16.91 67.65 -32.70
CA PRO A 1165 17.58 66.87 -31.66
C PRO A 1165 17.88 67.72 -30.40
N PRO A 1166 18.38 67.08 -29.34
CA PRO A 1166 19.43 67.73 -28.58
C PRO A 1166 20.65 66.84 -28.33
N SER A 1167 21.78 67.44 -28.64
CA SER A 1167 23.15 67.06 -28.32
C SER A 1167 23.46 67.09 -26.82
N ALA A 1168 24.31 66.14 -26.41
CA ALA A 1168 25.43 66.25 -25.46
C ALA A 1168 25.21 66.85 -24.05
N ARG A 1169 25.57 66.05 -23.03
CA ARG A 1169 26.46 66.51 -21.95
C ARG A 1169 27.10 65.38 -21.13
N THR A 1170 28.42 65.24 -21.36
CA THR A 1170 29.52 65.16 -20.37
C THR A 1170 29.61 64.03 -19.34
N ALA A 1171 30.72 63.29 -19.48
CA ALA A 1171 31.47 62.62 -18.44
C ALA A 1171 31.99 63.57 -17.33
N HIS A 1172 32.08 63.08 -16.10
CA HIS A 1172 33.33 62.90 -15.34
C HIS A 1172 33.04 62.68 -13.84
N ARG A 1173 33.57 61.60 -13.26
CA ARG A 1173 34.55 61.70 -12.16
C ARG A 1173 35.20 60.34 -11.86
N THR A 1174 36.51 60.32 -12.12
CA THR A 1174 37.61 59.80 -11.28
C THR A 1174 37.56 58.32 -10.84
N GLY A 1175 38.54 57.47 -11.09
CA GLY A 1175 39.94 57.70 -11.39
C GLY A 1175 40.80 56.85 -10.46
N GLY A 1176 41.62 55.98 -11.05
CA GLY A 1176 42.89 55.56 -10.46
C GLY A 1176 42.88 54.37 -9.52
N GLY A 1177 43.78 53.41 -9.81
CA GLY A 1177 44.53 52.77 -8.73
C GLY A 1177 44.56 51.25 -8.72
N ARG A 1178 45.22 50.64 -9.71
CA ARG A 1178 45.85 49.32 -9.54
C ARG A 1178 46.73 49.31 -8.28
N ARG A 1179 46.65 48.24 -7.47
CA ARG A 1179 47.78 47.65 -6.72
C ARG A 1179 47.42 46.26 -6.14
N ARG A 1180 47.92 45.20 -6.78
CA ARG A 1180 48.58 44.07 -6.07
C ARG A 1180 49.99 44.57 -5.63
N PRO A 1181 50.75 43.98 -4.66
CA PRO A 1181 50.84 42.55 -4.36
C PRO A 1181 51.14 42.10 -2.88
N ARG A 1182 51.04 40.78 -2.66
CA ARG A 1182 51.84 39.84 -1.81
C ARG A 1182 52.16 40.17 -0.34
N ALA A 1183 51.87 39.22 0.57
CA ALA A 1183 52.87 38.29 1.15
C ALA A 1183 52.26 37.36 2.24
N THR A 1184 52.65 36.07 2.19
CA THR A 1184 52.93 35.11 3.30
C THR A 1184 51.80 34.81 4.32
N ASP A 1185 51.53 33.60 4.81
CA ASP A 1185 52.36 32.41 4.98
C ASP A 1185 51.48 31.18 5.29
N ARG A 1186 52.07 30.00 5.07
CA ARG A 1186 51.73 28.61 5.45
C ARG A 1186 50.65 28.37 6.54
N ARG A 1187 49.76 27.39 6.32
CA ARG A 1187 49.78 26.01 6.90
C ARG A 1187 48.47 25.24 6.63
N VAL A 1188 48.62 23.94 6.41
CA VAL A 1188 47.63 22.86 6.15
C VAL A 1188 47.26 22.19 7.51
N PRO A 1189 46.33 21.21 7.60
CA PRO A 1189 44.84 21.17 7.60
C PRO A 1189 44.34 20.83 9.06
N PRO A 1190 43.23 20.10 9.37
CA PRO A 1190 42.04 19.63 8.62
C PRO A 1190 40.68 19.87 9.34
N GLY A 1191 39.57 19.49 8.67
CA GLY A 1191 38.22 19.38 9.22
C GLY A 1191 37.17 19.35 8.12
#